data_AF-A0A1A9N686-F1
#
_entry.id   AF-A0A1A9N686-F1
#
_cell.length_a   1.000
_cell.length_b   1.000
_cell.length_c   1.000
_cell.angle_alpha   90.00
_cell.angle_beta   90.00
_cell.angle_gamma   90.00
#
_symmetry.space_group_name_H-M   'P 1'
#
loop_
_entity.id
_entity.type
_entity.pdbx_description
1 polymer ?
#
loop_
_entity_poly.entity_id
_entity_poly.type
_entity_poly.pdbx_seq_one_letter_code
_entity_poly.pdbx_strand_id
1 'polypeptide(L)'
;MSSVFFDRERIADWLGDHTVAKAHGVGAVTDLKWQGNTLSGNVQGTQRLPYKTRVRFRTDGGSPWAQGDCSCPVGGNCKHVAALLLAELEYHDEMDHITPVAMDEDERAGEFLPQPMADGESPQGVRPELVSWLERFRARAEAADAQAQKANSPRTQTLAYRLNWSDFHMRHEVVLYRARCDAQGAIVEVDEPWGNVEAALLKQPKFVSDEDLSILRGLWLGRSREDFGQFILRGTSGAEMLQKLIATGRLFADFQPAPGRDGPVPLSRAADRPGRIEWEPLADRRLRPVLCTEPRASMVLPTEPVWYVDGVANEAGVVQLSLPFQQLPDYLAMPPISLAEAPLVASVLREISPELPLPPTHDASAIRVIDVDPVPVLTLNSHALPSTARAGLRKSEAVELAGVSFAYDGVSINADSSVTLVPLPGGDVIHIRRRYEAEKKRLLELRKTGLQKVPTSRVYAARLLPDTMLGLPDAEAWSAFVNDAVPELVSHGWRVTMAPEFRYNVIEIDAIEGTAHQAGDGWFDLEMGIRIGERNVRLEPLLADLFRRDKRWLSGALEAIADDEPIELKTEENKRLRLRADRLKPVVRVLVDLFDALGGSLAVGVPLRVASVDAGRLEALDGTGRWQFRGEESIRQLAQRLQAGPGLHEVPVPRGLKAELRAYQQQGLNWMQFLREQDLAGVLADDMGLGKTVQTLAHILAEKEAGRLNRPALIVVPTTLVHNWREEARRFAPELKVLVLNGPQRKERFEQIGEHELILTTYALLWRDQKVLGEHDYHLLILDEAQYVKNASTKAAQAIRGLRARHRLCLTGTPLENHLGELWSQFDFLLPGFLGSQKDFTKRWRHPIEKNGDGVRRALLARRIRPFMLRRRKDEVAKELPAKTTIVCSVDLEGAQRDLYETVRTAMQDRVRAAVSAQGLARSHIIVLDALLKLRQVCCDPRLVRTLKAGSSADEPGARHGAPEKVEKAEKGARAMRSAKLDLLLSMLPELIEEGRRVLLFSQFTGMLALIAEALDEAAIPYVTLTGETGDRATPVERFQQGEVPLFLISLKAGGVGLNLTAADTVIHYDPWWNPAAENQATDRAHRLGQDKPVFVYKLIAAGSIEEKIVELQEQKAGLADSILSEDAAGATKFSDDDLDALFAPMPEIEGGR
;
A
#
# COMPACT_ATOMS: atom_id res chain seq x y z
N MET A 1 25.19 15.12 -31.28
CA MET A 1 26.63 14.86 -31.44
C MET A 1 27.26 16.14 -32.00
N SER A 2 27.95 16.89 -31.15
CA SER A 2 28.78 18.04 -31.52
C SER A 2 30.18 17.57 -31.94
N SER A 3 30.91 18.37 -32.71
CA SER A 3 32.22 18.00 -33.28
C SER A 3 33.41 18.48 -32.44
N VAL A 4 33.30 18.49 -31.11
CA VAL A 4 34.30 19.05 -30.19
C VAL A 4 34.63 18.02 -29.11
N PHE A 5 35.79 17.37 -29.25
CA PHE A 5 36.30 16.38 -28.29
C PHE A 5 37.33 17.00 -27.33
N PHE A 6 37.14 16.71 -26.04
CA PHE A 6 38.03 17.06 -24.94
C PHE A 6 37.98 15.97 -23.86
N ASP A 7 38.89 16.05 -22.92
CA ASP A 7 39.17 15.06 -21.88
C ASP A 7 39.52 15.77 -20.57
N ARG A 8 39.73 15.02 -19.47
CA ARG A 8 40.03 15.64 -18.17
C ARG A 8 41.37 16.38 -18.13
N GLU A 9 42.36 15.96 -18.93
CA GLU A 9 43.66 16.65 -19.04
C GLU A 9 43.48 18.03 -19.71
N ARG A 10 42.73 18.11 -20.82
CA ARG A 10 42.40 19.40 -21.46
C ARG A 10 41.59 20.35 -20.57
N ILE A 11 40.67 19.82 -19.77
CA ILE A 11 39.94 20.66 -18.78
C ILE A 11 40.92 21.22 -17.73
N ALA A 12 41.92 20.45 -17.31
CA ALA A 12 42.98 20.92 -16.43
C ALA A 12 43.91 21.95 -17.10
N ASP A 13 44.31 21.76 -18.36
CA ASP A 13 45.08 22.75 -19.14
C ASP A 13 44.33 24.09 -19.27
N TRP A 14 43.01 24.06 -19.49
CA TRP A 14 42.20 25.27 -19.72
C TRP A 14 41.84 26.05 -18.44
N LEU A 15 41.72 25.36 -17.29
CA LEU A 15 41.19 25.93 -16.04
C LEU A 15 42.15 25.87 -14.85
N GLY A 16 43.25 25.12 -14.97
CA GLY A 16 44.20 24.78 -13.92
C GLY A 16 43.69 23.68 -12.98
N ASP A 17 44.55 22.71 -12.65
CA ASP A 17 44.24 21.57 -11.74
C ASP A 17 43.49 21.99 -10.48
N HIS A 18 43.92 23.10 -9.87
CA HIS A 18 43.34 23.59 -8.62
C HIS A 18 41.87 24.03 -8.75
N THR A 19 41.44 24.45 -9.95
CA THR A 19 40.04 24.77 -10.27
C THR A 19 39.23 23.50 -10.50
N VAL A 20 39.81 22.52 -11.20
CA VAL A 20 39.17 21.23 -11.54
C VAL A 20 39.01 20.35 -10.28
N ALA A 21 40.01 20.29 -9.41
CA ALA A 21 39.91 19.65 -8.11
C ALA A 21 38.82 20.29 -7.22
N LYS A 22 38.68 21.62 -7.26
CA LYS A 22 37.60 22.34 -6.58
C LYS A 22 36.21 22.07 -7.18
N ALA A 23 36.12 21.60 -8.42
CA ALA A 23 34.86 21.29 -9.09
C ALA A 23 34.16 20.04 -8.54
N HIS A 24 34.94 19.06 -8.04
CA HIS A 24 34.40 17.83 -7.44
C HIS A 24 33.62 18.11 -6.13
N GLY A 25 33.80 19.30 -5.53
CA GLY A 25 33.00 19.84 -4.43
C GLY A 25 32.01 20.92 -4.89
N VAL A 26 31.28 20.68 -5.99
CA VAL A 26 30.20 21.52 -6.52
C VAL A 26 28.96 20.66 -6.68
N GLY A 27 27.79 21.20 -6.34
CA GLY A 27 26.52 20.47 -6.44
C GLY A 27 26.04 20.30 -7.88
N ALA A 28 25.05 19.43 -8.03
CA ALA A 28 24.54 18.91 -9.30
C ALA A 28 24.42 19.93 -10.45
N VAL A 29 24.81 19.48 -11.63
CA VAL A 29 24.58 20.16 -12.90
C VAL A 29 23.22 19.74 -13.46
N THR A 30 22.46 20.68 -14.01
CA THR A 30 21.11 20.47 -14.55
C THR A 30 20.91 21.29 -15.84
N ASP A 31 19.89 20.98 -16.64
CA ASP A 31 19.60 21.68 -17.91
C ASP A 31 20.77 21.67 -18.93
N LEU A 32 21.64 20.67 -18.87
CA LEU A 32 22.84 20.57 -19.70
C LEU A 32 22.47 20.43 -21.19
N LYS A 33 22.85 21.42 -22.00
CA LYS A 33 22.40 21.63 -23.39
C LYS A 33 23.51 22.24 -24.27
N TRP A 34 23.73 21.62 -25.43
CA TRP A 34 24.58 22.15 -26.52
C TRP A 34 23.80 23.02 -27.50
N GLN A 35 24.46 24.09 -27.97
CA GLN A 35 24.02 24.94 -29.08
C GLN A 35 25.25 25.34 -29.93
N GLY A 36 25.46 24.65 -31.06
CA GLY A 36 26.70 24.77 -31.84
C GLY A 36 27.93 24.43 -31.00
N ASN A 37 29.00 25.24 -31.08
CA ASN A 37 30.20 25.09 -30.26
C ASN A 37 30.04 25.68 -28.83
N THR A 38 28.82 25.69 -28.29
CA THR A 38 28.51 26.21 -26.95
C THR A 38 27.83 25.16 -26.10
N LEU A 39 28.43 24.79 -24.98
CA LEU A 39 27.82 24.02 -23.90
C LEU A 39 27.18 24.97 -22.88
N SER A 40 26.05 24.62 -22.28
CA SER A 40 25.43 25.41 -21.22
C SER A 40 24.63 24.56 -20.24
N GLY A 41 24.51 25.01 -19.00
CA GLY A 41 23.76 24.33 -17.94
C GLY A 41 23.63 25.19 -16.68
N ASN A 42 22.85 24.71 -15.71
CA ASN A 42 22.63 25.32 -14.40
C ASN A 42 23.40 24.50 -13.34
N VAL A 43 24.38 25.11 -12.68
CA VAL A 43 25.32 24.43 -11.77
C VAL A 43 25.06 24.83 -10.32
N GLN A 44 24.76 23.87 -9.45
CA GLN A 44 24.36 24.16 -8.06
C GLN A 44 25.57 24.47 -7.17
N GLY A 45 25.91 25.75 -7.04
CA GLY A 45 26.94 26.24 -6.11
C GLY A 45 26.45 26.38 -4.66
N THR A 46 27.12 27.22 -3.88
CA THR A 46 26.78 27.50 -2.47
C THR A 46 25.60 28.46 -2.25
N GLN A 47 25.03 29.03 -3.33
CA GLN A 47 23.82 29.88 -3.25
C GLN A 47 22.55 29.09 -3.54
N ARG A 48 21.42 29.57 -3.00
CA ARG A 48 20.10 28.90 -3.06
C ARG A 48 19.50 28.80 -4.48
N LEU A 49 20.08 29.46 -5.47
CA LEU A 49 19.76 29.31 -6.88
C LEU A 49 21.01 28.81 -7.60
N PRO A 50 20.90 27.82 -8.51
CA PRO A 50 22.05 27.35 -9.29
C PRO A 50 22.54 28.47 -10.21
N TYR A 51 23.85 28.54 -10.40
CA TYR A 51 24.47 29.52 -11.28
C TYR A 51 24.28 29.09 -12.74
N LYS A 52 23.95 30.03 -13.61
CA LYS A 52 23.91 29.78 -15.06
C LYS A 52 25.34 29.76 -15.58
N THR A 53 25.73 28.65 -16.19
CA THR A 53 27.09 28.41 -16.67
C THR A 53 27.07 28.05 -18.15
N ARG A 54 28.06 28.52 -18.89
CA ARG A 54 28.18 28.35 -20.34
C ARG A 54 29.65 28.24 -20.72
N VAL A 55 30.01 27.31 -21.59
CA VAL A 55 31.36 27.19 -22.15
C VAL A 55 31.29 27.29 -23.66
N ARG A 56 32.13 28.15 -24.24
CA ARG A 56 32.26 28.34 -25.69
C ARG A 56 33.61 27.78 -26.15
N PHE A 57 33.59 26.96 -27.19
CA PHE A 57 34.78 26.33 -27.74
C PHE A 57 35.17 26.96 -29.08
N ARG A 58 36.47 27.17 -29.29
CA ARG A 58 37.03 27.66 -30.56
C ARG A 58 38.20 26.79 -31.01
N THR A 59 38.43 26.77 -32.33
CA THR A 59 39.37 25.90 -33.04
C THR A 59 40.09 26.71 -34.12
N ASP A 60 40.98 27.60 -33.67
CA ASP A 60 41.69 28.63 -34.44
C ASP A 60 42.85 28.04 -35.27
N GLY A 61 42.60 26.96 -36.01
CA GLY A 61 43.62 26.25 -36.81
C GLY A 61 44.63 25.41 -35.99
N GLY A 62 44.44 25.32 -34.66
CA GLY A 62 45.27 24.53 -33.74
C GLY A 62 44.42 23.80 -32.69
N SER A 63 45.05 23.40 -31.58
CA SER A 63 44.38 22.73 -30.45
C SER A 63 43.15 23.52 -29.96
N PRO A 64 42.02 22.86 -29.64
CA PRO A 64 40.83 23.56 -29.16
C PRO A 64 41.10 24.28 -27.84
N TRP A 65 40.45 25.43 -27.63
CA TRP A 65 40.42 26.12 -26.35
C TRP A 65 38.98 26.47 -25.96
N ALA A 66 38.75 26.56 -24.65
CA ALA A 66 37.44 26.74 -24.06
C ALA A 66 37.40 27.99 -23.17
N GLN A 67 36.36 28.80 -23.30
CA GLN A 67 36.10 29.96 -22.46
C GLN A 67 34.75 29.81 -21.76
N GLY A 68 34.77 29.79 -20.43
CA GLY A 68 33.60 29.57 -19.60
C GLY A 68 33.09 30.81 -18.88
N ASP A 69 31.84 31.17 -19.14
CA ASP A 69 31.07 32.19 -18.43
C ASP A 69 30.21 31.55 -17.32
N CYS A 70 30.05 32.21 -16.18
CA CYS A 70 29.23 31.72 -15.07
C CYS A 70 28.62 32.86 -14.25
N SER A 71 27.32 32.80 -13.94
CA SER A 71 26.61 33.80 -13.12
C SER A 71 26.95 33.72 -11.60
N CYS A 72 28.13 33.21 -11.25
CA CYS A 72 28.62 33.16 -9.87
C CYS A 72 29.56 34.35 -9.60
N PRO A 73 29.90 34.67 -8.33
CA PRO A 73 30.77 35.81 -8.01
C PRO A 73 32.19 35.78 -8.60
N VAL A 74 32.63 34.66 -9.16
CA VAL A 74 33.95 34.51 -9.84
C VAL A 74 33.87 34.88 -11.33
N GLY A 75 32.68 34.93 -11.93
CA GLY A 75 32.45 35.36 -13.31
C GLY A 75 32.88 34.35 -14.38
N GLY A 76 34.19 34.10 -14.54
CA GLY A 76 34.75 33.27 -15.62
C GLY A 76 35.59 32.10 -15.13
N ASN A 77 35.77 31.07 -15.98
CA ASN A 77 36.67 29.91 -15.81
C ASN A 77 36.74 29.32 -14.38
N CYS A 78 35.61 29.33 -13.66
CA CYS A 78 35.54 29.01 -12.24
C CYS A 78 35.26 27.51 -11.98
N LYS A 79 35.23 27.09 -10.70
CA LYS A 79 34.90 25.69 -10.34
C LYS A 79 33.54 25.20 -10.87
N HIS A 80 32.58 26.09 -11.13
CA HIS A 80 31.30 25.75 -11.75
C HIS A 80 31.42 25.51 -13.27
N VAL A 81 32.35 26.21 -13.95
CA VAL A 81 32.70 25.96 -15.37
C VAL A 81 33.36 24.59 -15.50
N ALA A 82 34.33 24.28 -14.62
CA ALA A 82 34.93 22.96 -14.54
C ALA A 82 33.87 21.88 -14.25
N ALA A 83 32.93 22.11 -13.33
CA ALA A 83 31.86 21.17 -13.04
C ALA A 83 30.92 20.94 -14.24
N LEU A 84 30.59 21.98 -15.02
CA LEU A 84 29.79 21.81 -16.25
C LEU A 84 30.53 20.99 -17.33
N LEU A 85 31.85 21.10 -17.43
CA LEU A 85 32.64 20.31 -18.38
C LEU A 85 32.86 18.87 -17.92
N LEU A 86 33.11 18.66 -16.63
CA LEU A 86 33.20 17.31 -16.04
C LEU A 86 31.86 16.58 -16.13
N ALA A 87 30.75 17.27 -15.84
CA ALA A 87 29.40 16.68 -15.95
C ALA A 87 29.01 16.34 -17.40
N GLU A 88 29.58 16.98 -18.42
CA GLU A 88 29.37 16.58 -19.83
C GLU A 88 30.21 15.35 -20.19
N LEU A 89 31.44 15.20 -19.67
CA LEU A 89 32.20 13.96 -19.80
C LEU A 89 31.49 12.83 -19.06
N GLU A 90 31.07 13.06 -17.83
CA GLU A 90 30.34 12.09 -17.00
C GLU A 90 28.98 11.72 -17.64
N TYR A 91 28.24 12.66 -18.23
CA TYR A 91 27.01 12.36 -18.98
C TYR A 91 27.27 11.55 -20.27
N HIS A 92 28.47 11.66 -20.85
CA HIS A 92 28.89 10.83 -21.98
C HIS A 92 29.43 9.45 -21.56
N ASP A 93 30.10 9.33 -20.41
CA ASP A 93 30.62 8.09 -19.83
C ASP A 93 29.51 7.24 -19.15
N GLU A 94 28.55 7.89 -18.47
CA GLU A 94 27.38 7.23 -17.82
C GLU A 94 26.36 6.67 -18.83
N MET A 95 26.49 6.97 -20.13
CA MET A 95 25.72 6.29 -21.17
C MET A 95 26.20 4.86 -21.44
N ASP A 96 27.41 4.47 -21.02
CA ASP A 96 27.92 3.10 -21.22
C ASP A 96 27.70 2.18 -20.00
N HIS A 97 27.87 2.65 -18.75
CA HIS A 97 27.86 1.75 -17.56
C HIS A 97 27.02 2.18 -16.33
N ILE A 98 26.56 1.17 -15.60
CA ILE A 98 25.41 1.16 -14.68
C ILE A 98 25.77 1.52 -13.21
N THR A 99 24.80 2.12 -12.50
CA THR A 99 24.66 2.42 -11.05
C THR A 99 25.05 1.27 -10.07
N PRO A 100 25.21 1.41 -8.70
CA PRO A 100 24.53 2.38 -7.77
C PRO A 100 25.18 2.81 -6.39
N VAL A 101 24.54 3.77 -5.68
CA VAL A 101 24.35 3.96 -4.19
C VAL A 101 25.52 4.02 -3.16
N ALA A 102 25.57 5.09 -2.32
CA ALA A 102 25.92 5.18 -0.85
C ALA A 102 26.03 6.68 -0.39
N MET A 103 25.41 7.18 0.70
CA MET A 103 25.79 7.24 2.15
C MET A 103 27.13 7.96 2.49
N ASP A 104 27.30 8.91 3.45
CA ASP A 104 26.44 9.82 4.25
C ASP A 104 27.28 11.12 4.63
N GLU A 105 27.40 11.83 5.78
CA GLU A 105 26.91 11.76 7.20
C GLU A 105 27.15 13.11 7.98
N ASP A 106 26.28 13.43 8.97
CA ASP A 106 26.34 14.35 10.16
C ASP A 106 26.69 15.90 10.15
N GLU A 107 26.43 16.52 11.33
CA GLU A 107 26.86 17.80 11.97
C GLU A 107 26.13 19.16 11.69
N ARG A 108 25.05 19.41 12.48
CA ARG A 108 24.90 20.45 13.56
C ARG A 108 25.34 21.93 13.34
N ALA A 109 24.71 22.98 13.90
CA ALA A 109 23.46 23.18 14.68
C ALA A 109 23.11 24.71 14.83
N GLY A 110 21.95 25.04 15.44
CA GLY A 110 21.49 26.42 15.80
C GLY A 110 20.52 27.03 14.77
N GLU A 111 19.23 27.33 15.03
CA GLU A 111 18.57 28.15 16.09
C GLU A 111 19.03 29.62 16.06
N PHE A 112 18.15 30.64 16.05
CA PHE A 112 16.85 30.79 16.74
C PHE A 112 15.69 31.36 15.87
N LEU A 113 14.46 31.23 16.39
CA LEU A 113 13.23 31.91 15.92
C LEU A 113 13.12 33.33 16.55
N PRO A 114 12.30 34.25 15.99
CA PRO A 114 10.88 34.28 16.37
C PRO A 114 9.87 34.39 15.21
N GLN A 115 8.62 34.11 15.57
CA GLN A 115 7.35 34.27 14.82
C GLN A 115 6.36 35.01 15.77
N PRO A 116 5.12 35.36 15.38
CA PRO A 116 4.58 35.74 14.05
C PRO A 116 3.61 36.97 14.16
N MET A 117 2.75 37.16 13.13
CA MET A 117 1.41 37.82 13.20
C MET A 117 1.35 39.35 13.41
N ALA A 118 0.31 40.06 12.97
CA ALA A 118 -0.84 39.69 12.11
C ALA A 118 -1.34 40.88 11.27
N ASP A 119 -1.87 40.54 10.09
CA ASP A 119 -3.08 41.02 9.40
C ASP A 119 -3.47 42.51 9.36
N GLY A 120 -3.96 42.96 8.19
CA GLY A 120 -4.74 44.20 8.06
C GLY A 120 -4.53 44.96 6.76
N GLU A 121 -5.52 44.87 5.86
CA GLU A 121 -5.93 45.88 4.87
C GLU A 121 -4.94 46.38 3.79
N SER A 122 -5.48 46.57 2.58
CA SER A 122 -4.81 47.28 1.49
C SER A 122 -5.74 48.34 0.92
N PRO A 123 -5.31 49.62 0.87
CA PRO A 123 -5.83 50.59 -0.07
C PRO A 123 -4.77 51.02 -1.11
N GLN A 124 -5.23 51.69 -2.16
CA GLN A 124 -4.41 52.10 -3.31
C GLN A 124 -3.58 53.36 -3.00
N GLY A 125 -2.32 53.41 -3.46
CA GLY A 125 -1.50 54.62 -3.37
C GLY A 125 -0.05 54.46 -3.88
N VAL A 126 0.54 55.54 -4.38
CA VAL A 126 1.98 55.60 -4.72
C VAL A 126 2.77 55.95 -3.46
N ARG A 127 3.89 55.26 -3.19
CA ARG A 127 4.63 55.40 -1.93
C ARG A 127 5.26 56.81 -1.77
N PRO A 128 5.12 57.48 -0.61
CA PRO A 128 5.66 58.83 -0.39
C PRO A 128 7.18 58.96 -0.57
N GLU A 129 7.98 57.92 -0.27
CA GLU A 129 9.45 58.03 -0.40
C GLU A 129 9.89 58.28 -1.86
N LEU A 130 9.12 57.80 -2.85
CA LEU A 130 9.43 57.97 -4.26
C LEU A 130 9.27 59.43 -4.70
N VAL A 131 8.21 60.10 -4.25
CA VAL A 131 7.98 61.54 -4.50
C VAL A 131 9.08 62.37 -3.83
N SER A 132 9.37 62.08 -2.56
CA SER A 132 10.44 62.76 -1.81
C SER A 132 11.84 62.53 -2.41
N TRP A 133 12.08 61.42 -3.11
CA TRP A 133 13.33 61.16 -3.83
C TRP A 133 13.40 61.95 -5.14
N LEU A 134 12.32 61.99 -5.92
CA LEU A 134 12.24 62.70 -7.21
C LEU A 134 12.49 64.22 -7.04
N GLU A 135 11.93 64.85 -6.01
CA GLU A 135 12.19 66.28 -5.75
C GLU A 135 13.64 66.55 -5.32
N ARG A 136 14.23 65.68 -4.50
CA ARG A 136 15.66 65.79 -4.09
C ARG A 136 16.64 65.55 -5.23
N PHE A 137 16.22 64.85 -6.30
CA PHE A 137 17.00 64.73 -7.53
C PHE A 137 16.87 66.00 -8.39
N ARG A 138 15.64 66.52 -8.57
CA ARG A 138 15.36 67.75 -9.32
C ARG A 138 16.10 68.97 -8.73
N ALA A 139 16.12 69.09 -7.40
CA ALA A 139 16.82 70.13 -6.65
C ALA A 139 18.37 70.10 -6.74
N ARG A 140 18.96 69.14 -7.48
CA ARG A 140 20.41 69.09 -7.77
C ARG A 140 20.76 69.37 -9.24
N ALA A 141 19.79 69.80 -10.05
CA ALA A 141 19.99 70.13 -11.46
C ALA A 141 20.12 71.64 -11.75
N GLU A 142 19.78 72.51 -10.80
CA GLU A 142 19.61 73.96 -11.03
C GLU A 142 20.54 74.83 -10.16
N ALA A 143 21.71 74.31 -9.80
CA ALA A 143 22.84 75.11 -9.32
C ALA A 143 24.18 74.39 -9.57
N ALA A 144 25.26 75.04 -10.00
CA ALA A 144 25.45 76.31 -10.70
C ALA A 144 26.92 76.35 -11.17
N ASP A 145 27.25 77.23 -12.13
CA ASP A 145 28.64 77.53 -12.47
C ASP A 145 29.44 78.18 -11.32
N ALA A 146 30.76 78.25 -11.52
CA ALA A 146 31.74 79.04 -10.76
C ALA A 146 32.10 78.59 -9.33
N GLN A 147 33.03 77.63 -9.23
CA GLN A 147 34.40 77.85 -8.72
C GLN A 147 35.21 76.54 -8.82
N ALA A 148 36.17 76.42 -9.74
CA ALA A 148 37.52 76.99 -9.68
C ALA A 148 38.44 76.33 -8.64
N GLN A 149 39.50 75.69 -9.15
CA GLN A 149 40.76 75.39 -8.46
C GLN A 149 40.70 74.57 -7.15
N LYS A 150 40.57 73.25 -7.30
CA LYS A 150 41.48 72.33 -6.59
C LYS A 150 42.06 71.30 -7.56
N ALA A 151 43.32 71.49 -7.92
CA ALA A 151 44.05 70.60 -8.81
C ALA A 151 44.17 69.21 -8.17
N ASN A 152 43.84 68.15 -8.93
CA ASN A 152 43.83 66.79 -8.43
C ASN A 152 44.48 65.83 -9.45
N SER A 153 45.76 66.11 -9.72
CA SER A 153 46.68 65.40 -10.63
C SER A 153 46.35 65.47 -12.14
N PRO A 154 47.35 65.36 -13.03
CA PRO A 154 47.09 65.04 -14.44
C PRO A 154 46.41 63.67 -14.51
N ARG A 155 45.21 63.62 -15.09
CA ARG A 155 44.49 62.36 -15.32
C ARG A 155 45.14 61.63 -16.48
N THR A 156 46.00 60.66 -16.17
CA THR A 156 46.58 59.75 -17.16
C THR A 156 45.55 58.82 -17.82
N GLN A 157 44.30 58.81 -17.35
CA GLN A 157 43.20 57.99 -17.88
C GLN A 157 41.87 58.75 -17.94
N THR A 158 41.08 58.46 -18.99
CA THR A 158 39.73 58.99 -19.28
C THR A 158 38.80 57.87 -19.78
N LEU A 159 37.55 58.20 -20.12
CA LEU A 159 36.67 57.35 -20.93
C LEU A 159 36.75 57.69 -22.43
N ALA A 160 36.75 56.65 -23.25
CA ALA A 160 36.56 56.68 -24.70
C ALA A 160 35.29 55.91 -25.07
N TYR A 161 34.64 56.32 -26.16
CA TYR A 161 33.35 55.78 -26.60
C TYR A 161 33.50 55.24 -28.02
N ARG A 162 33.02 54.02 -28.32
CA ARG A 162 33.03 53.44 -29.67
C ARG A 162 31.64 53.07 -30.13
N LEU A 163 31.29 53.40 -31.37
CA LEU A 163 30.13 52.80 -32.05
C LEU A 163 30.51 51.41 -32.58
N ASN A 164 29.81 50.39 -32.11
CA ASN A 164 29.98 49.00 -32.52
C ASN A 164 28.71 48.47 -33.20
N TRP A 165 28.81 47.35 -33.93
CA TRP A 165 27.67 46.56 -34.38
C TRP A 165 27.51 45.33 -33.48
N SER A 166 26.30 45.08 -33.00
CA SER A 166 25.97 43.93 -32.15
C SER A 166 25.25 42.87 -32.98
N ASP A 167 25.96 41.82 -33.41
CA ASP A 167 25.38 40.69 -34.16
C ASP A 167 24.25 39.96 -33.40
N PHE A 168 24.25 40.06 -32.06
CA PHE A 168 23.22 39.46 -31.22
C PHE A 168 21.92 40.27 -31.22
N HIS A 169 21.98 41.60 -31.34
CA HIS A 169 20.81 42.48 -31.39
C HIS A 169 20.48 43.01 -32.79
N MET A 170 21.33 42.75 -33.79
CA MET A 170 21.24 43.27 -35.16
C MET A 170 21.08 44.80 -35.22
N ARG A 171 21.75 45.50 -34.29
CA ARG A 171 21.68 46.97 -34.10
C ARG A 171 23.04 47.52 -33.65
N HIS A 172 23.23 48.82 -33.81
CA HIS A 172 24.42 49.52 -33.34
C HIS A 172 24.35 49.88 -31.85
N GLU A 173 25.47 49.79 -31.15
CA GLU A 173 25.62 50.08 -29.72
C GLU A 173 26.80 51.02 -29.43
N VAL A 174 26.79 51.66 -28.26
CA VAL A 174 27.92 52.41 -27.71
C VAL A 174 28.68 51.54 -26.71
N VAL A 175 29.89 51.13 -27.06
CA VAL A 175 30.80 50.42 -26.14
C VAL A 175 31.72 51.43 -25.47
N LEU A 176 31.86 51.33 -24.15
CA LEU A 176 32.72 52.19 -23.34
C LEU A 176 34.09 51.54 -23.14
N TYR A 177 35.15 52.35 -23.17
CA TYR A 177 36.53 51.92 -22.95
C TYR A 177 37.23 52.86 -21.98
N ARG A 178 38.17 52.33 -21.19
CA ARG A 178 39.13 53.18 -20.47
C ARG A 178 40.28 53.50 -21.43
N ALA A 179 40.69 54.75 -21.51
CA ALA A 179 41.76 55.18 -22.40
C ALA A 179 42.80 56.02 -21.66
N ARG A 180 44.03 56.08 -22.17
CA ARG A 180 45.12 56.93 -21.67
C ARG A 180 45.27 58.18 -22.52
N CYS A 181 45.53 59.31 -21.85
CA CYS A 181 45.66 60.62 -22.47
C CYS A 181 47.10 61.16 -22.40
N ASP A 182 47.45 61.98 -23.38
CA ASP A 182 48.62 62.87 -23.31
C ASP A 182 48.37 64.09 -22.39
N ALA A 183 49.31 65.04 -22.38
CA ALA A 183 49.21 66.27 -21.59
C ALA A 183 48.20 67.29 -22.17
N GLN A 184 47.68 67.04 -23.38
CA GLN A 184 46.73 67.86 -24.11
C GLN A 184 45.29 67.29 -23.99
N GLY A 185 45.14 66.07 -23.48
CA GLY A 185 43.88 65.35 -23.32
C GLY A 185 43.51 64.44 -24.49
N ALA A 186 44.33 64.36 -25.53
CA ALA A 186 44.09 63.47 -26.66
C ALA A 186 44.33 62.00 -26.25
N ILE A 187 43.51 61.08 -26.77
CA ILE A 187 43.61 59.65 -26.48
C ILE A 187 44.73 59.04 -27.32
N VAL A 188 45.74 58.49 -26.65
CA VAL A 188 46.92 57.88 -27.28
C VAL A 188 46.81 56.35 -27.31
N GLU A 189 46.22 55.76 -26.27
CA GLU A 189 46.13 54.31 -26.09
C GLU A 189 44.78 53.96 -25.43
N VAL A 190 44.17 52.85 -25.87
CA VAL A 190 42.86 52.40 -25.36
C VAL A 190 43.05 51.04 -24.69
N ASP A 191 42.64 50.94 -23.42
CA ASP A 191 42.66 49.69 -22.65
C ASP A 191 41.41 48.83 -23.00
N GLU A 192 41.11 47.79 -22.22
CA GLU A 192 39.93 46.92 -22.42
C GLU A 192 38.56 47.63 -22.25
N PRO A 193 37.47 47.06 -22.80
CA PRO A 193 36.10 47.56 -22.60
C PRO A 193 35.70 47.65 -21.12
N TRP A 194 34.99 48.71 -20.75
CA TRP A 194 34.61 48.99 -19.36
C TRP A 194 33.08 49.05 -19.18
N GLY A 195 32.49 48.05 -18.52
CA GLY A 195 31.03 47.92 -18.39
C GLY A 195 30.38 48.41 -17.08
N ASN A 196 31.16 48.72 -16.03
CA ASN A 196 30.61 48.86 -14.66
C ASN A 196 30.05 50.26 -14.34
N VAL A 197 29.03 50.66 -15.11
CA VAL A 197 28.42 51.99 -15.02
C VAL A 197 27.58 52.17 -13.75
N GLU A 198 26.91 51.13 -13.23
CA GLU A 198 26.12 51.22 -12.00
C GLU A 198 26.99 51.64 -10.80
N ALA A 199 28.15 51.00 -10.64
CA ALA A 199 29.11 51.37 -9.59
C ALA A 199 29.63 52.80 -9.77
N ALA A 200 29.82 53.27 -11.01
CA ALA A 200 30.28 54.63 -11.28
C ALA A 200 29.20 55.70 -11.00
N LEU A 201 27.93 55.40 -11.26
CA LEU A 201 26.79 56.26 -10.92
C LEU A 201 26.58 56.38 -9.41
N LEU A 202 26.90 55.33 -8.65
CA LEU A 202 26.89 55.32 -7.18
C LEU A 202 28.16 55.98 -6.58
N LYS A 203 29.32 55.78 -7.21
CA LYS A 203 30.63 56.28 -6.75
C LYS A 203 31.58 56.51 -7.93
N GLN A 204 31.70 57.77 -8.35
CA GLN A 204 32.52 58.23 -9.48
C GLN A 204 33.98 57.74 -9.39
N PRO A 205 34.47 56.97 -10.39
CA PRO A 205 35.88 56.59 -10.49
C PRO A 205 36.77 57.78 -10.87
N LYS A 206 38.04 57.77 -10.46
CA LYS A 206 39.00 58.90 -10.70
C LYS A 206 39.22 59.26 -12.18
N PHE A 207 38.94 58.37 -13.13
CA PHE A 207 39.07 58.61 -14.57
C PHE A 207 37.80 59.16 -15.23
N VAL A 208 36.63 59.06 -14.57
CA VAL A 208 35.32 59.53 -15.09
C VAL A 208 35.14 61.01 -14.74
N SER A 209 34.85 61.87 -15.72
CA SER A 209 34.57 63.29 -15.49
C SER A 209 33.10 63.53 -15.09
N ASP A 210 32.72 64.77 -14.76
CA ASP A 210 31.32 65.12 -14.48
C ASP A 210 30.49 65.21 -15.78
N GLU A 211 31.14 65.55 -16.90
CA GLU A 211 30.58 65.39 -18.25
C GLU A 211 30.30 63.92 -18.56
N ASP A 212 31.26 63.02 -18.29
CA ASP A 212 31.07 61.59 -18.46
C ASP A 212 29.93 61.07 -17.58
N LEU A 213 29.80 61.52 -16.33
CA LEU A 213 28.65 61.15 -15.48
C LEU A 213 27.30 61.57 -16.10
N SER A 214 27.24 62.69 -16.82
CA SER A 214 26.03 63.12 -17.55
C SER A 214 25.70 62.15 -18.69
N ILE A 215 26.70 61.79 -19.49
CA ILE A 215 26.57 60.84 -20.61
C ILE A 215 26.21 59.44 -20.09
N LEU A 216 26.90 58.95 -19.06
CA LEU A 216 26.63 57.65 -18.43
C LEU A 216 25.23 57.58 -17.83
N ARG A 217 24.69 58.67 -17.26
CA ARG A 217 23.29 58.73 -16.80
C ARG A 217 22.32 58.65 -17.98
N GLY A 218 22.55 59.40 -19.05
CA GLY A 218 21.71 59.36 -20.25
C GLY A 218 21.67 57.99 -20.90
N LEU A 219 22.84 57.38 -21.10
CA LEU A 219 22.98 56.03 -21.65
C LEU A 219 22.36 54.97 -20.71
N TRP A 220 22.50 55.09 -19.39
CA TRP A 220 21.89 54.16 -18.43
C TRP A 220 20.36 54.25 -18.38
N LEU A 221 19.80 55.47 -18.43
CA LEU A 221 18.35 55.71 -18.47
C LEU A 221 17.72 55.28 -19.80
N GLY A 222 18.48 55.24 -20.89
CA GLY A 222 18.01 54.81 -22.22
C GLY A 222 17.89 53.30 -22.43
N ARG A 223 18.22 52.46 -21.43
CA ARG A 223 18.20 50.99 -21.56
C ARG A 223 16.80 50.39 -21.42
N SER A 224 16.43 49.49 -22.32
CA SER A 224 15.37 48.49 -22.10
C SER A 224 15.86 47.40 -21.13
N ARG A 225 14.91 46.67 -20.52
CA ARG A 225 15.19 45.41 -19.80
C ARG A 225 15.75 44.31 -20.72
N GLU A 226 15.60 44.47 -22.02
CA GLU A 226 15.98 43.50 -23.05
C GLU A 226 17.39 43.72 -23.62
N ASP A 227 18.03 44.87 -23.33
CA ASP A 227 19.34 45.23 -23.92
C ASP A 227 20.55 44.59 -23.21
N PHE A 228 20.32 43.66 -22.27
CA PHE A 228 21.31 42.85 -21.53
C PHE A 228 22.55 43.58 -20.95
N GLY A 229 22.50 44.91 -20.81
CA GLY A 229 23.60 45.73 -20.31
C GLY A 229 24.42 46.46 -21.40
N GLN A 230 24.05 46.35 -22.67
CA GLN A 230 24.55 47.18 -23.77
C GLN A 230 23.91 48.59 -23.76
N PHE A 231 24.33 49.45 -24.68
CA PHE A 231 23.83 50.82 -24.82
C PHE A 231 23.41 51.10 -26.28
N ILE A 232 22.18 50.75 -26.63
CA ILE A 232 21.66 50.89 -28.00
C ILE A 232 21.02 52.28 -28.18
N LEU A 233 21.47 53.04 -29.17
CA LEU A 233 20.91 54.37 -29.49
C LEU A 233 19.60 54.20 -30.29
N ARG A 234 18.47 54.63 -29.72
CA ARG A 234 17.13 54.54 -30.32
C ARG A 234 16.34 55.84 -30.13
N GLY A 235 15.47 56.19 -31.08
CA GLY A 235 14.55 57.33 -30.98
C GLY A 235 15.24 58.68 -30.73
N THR A 236 14.50 59.63 -30.15
CA THR A 236 14.96 61.01 -29.89
C THR A 236 16.10 61.08 -28.87
N SER A 237 15.99 60.35 -27.76
CA SER A 237 17.05 60.26 -26.75
C SER A 237 18.34 59.67 -27.31
N GLY A 238 18.27 58.74 -28.26
CA GLY A 238 19.43 58.23 -29.00
C GLY A 238 20.13 59.30 -29.83
N ALA A 239 19.37 60.13 -30.56
CA ALA A 239 19.93 61.25 -31.34
C ALA A 239 20.57 62.32 -30.43
N GLU A 240 19.98 62.62 -29.28
CA GLU A 240 20.57 63.52 -28.29
C GLU A 240 21.86 62.96 -27.68
N MET A 241 21.91 61.67 -27.32
CA MET A 241 23.11 61.09 -26.73
C MET A 241 24.24 61.01 -27.76
N LEU A 242 23.93 60.73 -29.03
CA LEU A 242 24.92 60.75 -30.10
C LEU A 242 25.57 62.14 -30.28
N GLN A 243 24.76 63.22 -30.24
CA GLN A 243 25.28 64.58 -30.27
C GLN A 243 26.20 64.89 -29.09
N LYS A 244 25.80 64.50 -27.86
CA LYS A 244 26.62 64.68 -26.65
C LYS A 244 27.94 63.88 -26.73
N LEU A 245 27.89 62.65 -27.23
CA LEU A 245 29.06 61.80 -27.43
C LEU A 245 30.05 62.42 -28.45
N ILE A 246 29.57 62.89 -29.60
CA ILE A 246 30.39 63.61 -30.60
C ILE A 246 31.02 64.87 -29.99
N ALA A 247 30.25 65.65 -29.22
CA ALA A 247 30.73 66.89 -28.61
C ALA A 247 31.90 66.71 -27.63
N THR A 248 32.06 65.51 -27.02
CA THR A 248 33.22 65.22 -26.14
C THR A 248 34.56 65.16 -26.88
N GLY A 249 34.57 65.02 -28.21
CA GLY A 249 35.77 64.69 -28.97
C GLY A 249 36.35 63.28 -28.69
N ARG A 250 35.58 62.41 -28.03
CA ARG A 250 36.02 61.07 -27.56
C ARG A 250 35.13 59.91 -28.05
N LEU A 251 34.29 60.15 -29.06
CA LEU A 251 33.52 59.12 -29.77
C LEU A 251 34.24 58.70 -31.05
N PHE A 252 34.35 57.39 -31.31
CA PHE A 252 35.09 56.81 -32.42
C PHE A 252 34.25 55.75 -33.17
N ALA A 253 34.48 55.58 -34.48
CA ALA A 253 33.99 54.42 -35.23
C ALA A 253 34.99 53.24 -35.16
N ASP A 254 36.29 53.54 -35.27
CA ASP A 254 37.38 52.62 -34.99
C ASP A 254 38.48 53.32 -34.17
N PHE A 255 39.29 52.54 -33.45
CA PHE A 255 40.47 53.00 -32.73
C PHE A 255 41.77 52.83 -33.55
N GLN A 256 41.70 52.32 -34.78
CA GLN A 256 42.88 52.32 -35.66
C GLN A 256 43.28 53.76 -36.04
N PRO A 257 44.58 54.10 -36.04
CA PRO A 257 45.04 55.42 -36.44
C PRO A 257 44.87 55.64 -37.95
N ALA A 258 44.51 56.86 -38.33
CA ALA A 258 44.49 57.27 -39.74
C ALA A 258 45.93 57.30 -40.31
N PRO A 259 46.15 56.93 -41.59
CA PRO A 259 47.49 56.93 -42.19
C PRO A 259 48.21 58.29 -42.02
N GLY A 260 49.35 58.27 -41.33
CA GLY A 260 50.13 59.48 -41.03
C GLY A 260 49.74 60.23 -39.75
N ARG A 261 49.05 59.59 -38.79
CA ARG A 261 48.81 60.12 -37.44
C ARG A 261 49.14 59.10 -36.35
N ASP A 262 49.77 59.57 -35.27
CA ASP A 262 50.00 58.78 -34.06
C ASP A 262 48.78 58.82 -33.12
N GLY A 263 47.66 58.22 -33.56
CA GLY A 263 46.47 58.04 -32.71
C GLY A 263 45.13 57.93 -33.48
N PRO A 264 44.07 57.43 -32.81
CA PRO A 264 42.73 57.33 -33.39
C PRO A 264 42.10 58.71 -33.65
N VAL A 265 41.22 58.79 -34.64
CA VAL A 265 40.53 60.05 -35.00
C VAL A 265 39.06 60.00 -34.53
N PRO A 266 38.60 60.93 -33.68
CA PRO A 266 37.23 60.94 -33.21
C PRO A 266 36.26 61.43 -34.31
N LEU A 267 35.01 60.99 -34.21
CA LEU A 267 33.91 61.42 -35.07
C LEU A 267 33.57 62.89 -34.87
N SER A 268 33.38 63.60 -35.97
CA SER A 268 32.99 65.01 -36.01
C SER A 268 31.58 65.22 -36.60
N ARG A 269 30.93 66.35 -36.32
CA ARG A 269 29.61 66.68 -36.89
C ARG A 269 29.77 67.29 -38.29
N ALA A 270 29.30 66.57 -39.30
CA ALA A 270 29.27 66.99 -40.70
C ALA A 270 27.91 67.59 -41.11
N ALA A 271 27.69 67.81 -42.40
CA ALA A 271 26.40 68.22 -42.96
C ALA A 271 25.37 67.07 -43.00
N ASP A 272 24.10 67.39 -43.23
CA ASP A 272 23.04 66.39 -43.38
C ASP A 272 23.01 65.82 -44.81
N ARG A 273 22.69 64.53 -44.96
CA ARG A 273 22.68 63.81 -46.26
C ARG A 273 21.25 63.36 -46.60
N PRO A 274 20.79 63.41 -47.87
CA PRO A 274 19.55 62.75 -48.27
C PRO A 274 19.66 61.23 -48.15
N GLY A 275 18.54 60.57 -47.86
CA GLY A 275 18.47 59.11 -47.80
C GLY A 275 17.21 58.50 -48.41
N ARG A 276 17.34 57.25 -48.86
CA ARG A 276 16.24 56.44 -49.44
C ARG A 276 16.39 54.98 -49.02
N ILE A 277 15.27 54.26 -48.94
CA ILE A 277 15.29 52.82 -48.66
C ILE A 277 15.38 52.05 -49.98
N GLU A 278 16.29 51.09 -50.03
CA GLU A 278 16.46 50.13 -51.13
C GLU A 278 16.31 48.69 -50.58
N TRP A 279 15.87 47.75 -51.41
CA TRP A 279 15.88 46.32 -51.05
C TRP A 279 17.19 45.70 -51.50
N GLU A 280 18.10 45.46 -50.53
CA GLU A 280 19.42 44.92 -50.78
C GLU A 280 19.38 43.38 -50.80
N PRO A 281 19.82 42.72 -51.89
CA PRO A 281 19.96 41.27 -51.95
C PRO A 281 21.21 40.80 -51.20
N LEU A 282 21.04 39.82 -50.33
CA LEU A 282 22.12 39.14 -49.61
C LEU A 282 22.71 37.98 -50.42
N ALA A 283 23.91 37.54 -50.03
CA ALA A 283 24.63 36.46 -50.69
C ALA A 283 23.89 35.10 -50.70
N ASP A 284 22.92 34.91 -49.79
CA ASP A 284 22.06 33.73 -49.68
C ASP A 284 20.72 33.86 -50.45
N ARG A 285 20.59 34.88 -51.31
CA ARG A 285 19.39 35.24 -52.08
C ARG A 285 18.19 35.72 -51.25
N ARG A 286 18.38 36.05 -49.96
CA ARG A 286 17.37 36.77 -49.18
C ARG A 286 17.46 38.28 -49.45
N LEU A 287 16.38 38.99 -49.15
CA LEU A 287 16.20 40.42 -49.34
C LEU A 287 16.05 41.10 -47.98
N ARG A 288 16.62 42.29 -47.81
CA ARG A 288 16.38 43.15 -46.64
C ARG A 288 16.17 44.62 -47.07
N PRO A 289 15.34 45.41 -46.38
CA PRO A 289 15.29 46.85 -46.57
C PRO A 289 16.52 47.49 -45.92
N VAL A 290 17.22 48.35 -46.66
CA VAL A 290 18.41 49.08 -46.19
C VAL A 290 18.23 50.55 -46.50
N LEU A 291 18.53 51.41 -45.51
CA LEU A 291 18.53 52.86 -45.71
C LEU A 291 19.90 53.32 -46.23
N CYS A 292 19.94 53.71 -47.50
CA CYS A 292 21.11 54.25 -48.19
C CYS A 292 21.10 55.80 -48.15
N THR A 293 22.27 56.41 -47.99
CA THR A 293 22.47 57.87 -48.08
C THR A 293 23.25 58.27 -49.32
N GLU A 294 23.22 59.55 -49.70
CA GLU A 294 24.12 60.10 -50.73
C GLU A 294 24.97 61.26 -50.18
N PRO A 295 26.32 61.15 -50.18
CA PRO A 295 27.11 59.95 -50.46
C PRO A 295 26.88 58.84 -49.41
N ARG A 296 27.10 57.57 -49.82
CA ARG A 296 26.81 56.37 -49.00
C ARG A 296 27.70 56.33 -47.76
N ALA A 297 27.08 56.48 -46.59
CA ALA A 297 27.74 56.39 -45.29
C ALA A 297 28.13 54.94 -44.96
N SER A 298 29.02 54.78 -43.97
CA SER A 298 29.48 53.46 -43.49
C SER A 298 28.42 52.74 -42.66
N MET A 299 27.59 53.48 -41.92
CA MET A 299 26.47 52.96 -41.16
C MET A 299 25.36 54.02 -40.99
N VAL A 300 24.15 53.55 -40.66
CA VAL A 300 22.97 54.39 -40.38
C VAL A 300 22.33 53.92 -39.07
N LEU A 301 21.97 54.89 -38.22
CA LEU A 301 21.50 54.71 -36.86
C LEU A 301 20.00 55.08 -36.81
N PRO A 302 19.09 54.16 -36.46
CA PRO A 302 17.64 54.41 -36.41
C PRO A 302 17.23 55.18 -35.15
N THR A 303 17.76 56.38 -35.01
CA THR A 303 17.37 57.41 -34.05
C THR A 303 16.32 58.35 -34.66
N GLU A 304 15.78 59.28 -33.89
CA GLU A 304 14.82 60.29 -34.36
C GLU A 304 15.37 61.71 -34.13
N PRO A 305 15.79 62.46 -35.16
CA PRO A 305 15.90 62.04 -36.56
C PRO A 305 16.98 60.97 -36.76
N VAL A 306 16.98 60.31 -37.92
CA VAL A 306 17.92 59.24 -38.27
C VAL A 306 19.31 59.84 -38.49
N TRP A 307 20.36 59.20 -37.96
CA TRP A 307 21.76 59.63 -38.16
C TRP A 307 22.52 58.69 -39.08
N TYR A 308 23.51 59.23 -39.80
CA TYR A 308 24.54 58.45 -40.49
C TYR A 308 25.89 58.63 -39.80
N VAL A 309 26.77 57.65 -39.98
CA VAL A 309 28.20 57.76 -39.63
C VAL A 309 29.05 57.27 -40.81
N ASP A 310 30.03 58.09 -41.16
CA ASP A 310 31.00 57.88 -42.22
C ASP A 310 32.37 57.64 -41.57
N GLY A 311 32.76 56.37 -41.44
CA GLY A 311 34.01 55.96 -40.81
C GLY A 311 35.25 56.20 -41.67
N VAL A 312 35.08 56.59 -42.94
CA VAL A 312 36.19 56.97 -43.83
C VAL A 312 36.51 58.45 -43.63
N ALA A 313 35.49 59.31 -43.60
CA ALA A 313 35.65 60.73 -43.29
C ALA A 313 35.85 61.02 -41.78
N ASN A 314 35.46 60.08 -40.91
CA ASN A 314 35.27 60.28 -39.46
C ASN A 314 34.26 61.41 -39.17
N GLU A 315 33.12 61.30 -39.84
CA GLU A 315 32.01 62.26 -39.83
C GLU A 315 30.70 61.59 -39.42
N ALA A 316 29.79 62.36 -38.83
CA ALA A 316 28.43 61.94 -38.53
C ALA A 316 27.44 63.10 -38.74
N GLY A 317 26.23 62.79 -39.21
CA GLY A 317 25.18 63.80 -39.44
C GLY A 317 23.78 63.21 -39.59
N VAL A 318 22.78 64.04 -39.85
CA VAL A 318 21.38 63.58 -39.97
C VAL A 318 21.08 63.12 -41.40
N VAL A 319 20.21 62.12 -41.52
CA VAL A 319 19.65 61.63 -42.78
C VAL A 319 18.29 62.29 -43.02
N GLN A 320 18.15 62.98 -44.15
CA GLN A 320 16.89 63.58 -44.58
C GLN A 320 16.02 62.53 -45.28
N LEU A 321 14.82 62.30 -44.75
CA LEU A 321 13.87 61.26 -45.19
C LEU A 321 12.49 61.87 -45.49
N SER A 322 11.77 61.25 -46.43
CA SER A 322 10.38 61.56 -46.76
C SER A 322 9.34 60.67 -46.08
N LEU A 323 9.78 59.70 -45.26
CA LEU A 323 8.94 58.69 -44.62
C LEU A 323 8.74 58.94 -43.11
N PRO A 324 7.58 58.59 -42.52
CA PRO A 324 7.35 58.72 -41.08
C PRO A 324 8.29 57.81 -40.27
N PHE A 325 8.82 58.31 -39.15
CA PHE A 325 9.73 57.52 -38.31
C PHE A 325 9.03 56.37 -37.57
N GLN A 326 7.73 56.48 -37.23
CA GLN A 326 7.05 55.57 -36.30
C GLN A 326 7.16 54.07 -36.62
N GLN A 327 7.17 53.70 -37.91
CA GLN A 327 7.26 52.30 -38.36
C GLN A 327 8.66 51.94 -38.89
N LEU A 328 9.53 52.94 -39.10
CA LEU A 328 10.81 52.80 -39.80
C LEU A 328 11.83 51.92 -39.06
N PRO A 329 12.03 52.02 -37.72
CA PRO A 329 12.96 51.15 -37.00
C PRO A 329 12.65 49.66 -37.10
N ASP A 330 11.37 49.27 -37.01
CA ASP A 330 10.97 47.87 -37.04
C ASP A 330 10.91 47.32 -38.47
N TYR A 331 10.56 48.17 -39.44
CA TYR A 331 10.69 47.85 -40.85
C TYR A 331 12.16 47.65 -41.28
N LEU A 332 13.09 48.51 -40.86
CA LEU A 332 14.53 48.34 -41.13
C LEU A 332 15.16 47.21 -40.29
N ALA A 333 14.56 46.83 -39.15
CA ALA A 333 14.98 45.69 -38.35
C ALA A 333 14.30 44.36 -38.76
N MET A 334 13.49 44.36 -39.82
CA MET A 334 12.85 43.15 -40.33
C MET A 334 13.91 42.11 -40.73
N PRO A 335 13.79 40.84 -40.33
CA PRO A 335 14.75 39.80 -40.71
C PRO A 335 14.82 39.63 -42.23
N PRO A 336 15.98 39.23 -42.80
CA PRO A 336 16.08 39.01 -44.24
C PRO A 336 15.14 37.91 -44.73
N ILE A 337 14.30 38.24 -45.71
CA ILE A 337 13.22 37.39 -46.23
C ILE A 337 13.62 36.71 -47.53
N SER A 338 13.17 35.50 -47.78
CA SER A 338 13.34 34.83 -49.07
C SER A 338 12.39 35.39 -50.14
N LEU A 339 12.69 35.11 -51.40
CA LEU A 339 11.80 35.40 -52.53
C LEU A 339 10.43 34.70 -52.43
N ALA A 340 10.31 33.63 -51.63
CA ALA A 340 9.05 32.94 -51.36
C ALA A 340 8.21 33.62 -50.25
N GLU A 341 8.85 34.35 -49.33
CA GLU A 341 8.18 35.12 -48.27
C GLU A 341 7.82 36.55 -48.73
N ALA A 342 8.49 37.07 -49.76
CA ALA A 342 8.23 38.40 -50.32
C ALA A 342 6.75 38.66 -50.68
N PRO A 343 5.95 37.74 -51.26
CA PRO A 343 4.53 37.96 -51.53
C PRO A 343 3.69 38.12 -50.25
N LEU A 344 3.99 37.34 -49.19
CA LEU A 344 3.34 37.45 -47.88
C LEU A 344 3.63 38.82 -47.24
N VAL A 345 4.90 39.21 -47.19
CA VAL A 345 5.32 40.51 -46.64
C VAL A 345 4.75 41.68 -47.45
N ALA A 346 4.78 41.60 -48.79
CA ALA A 346 4.18 42.60 -49.65
C ALA A 346 2.64 42.68 -49.50
N SER A 347 1.97 41.59 -49.13
CA SER A 347 0.53 41.60 -48.86
C SER A 347 0.21 42.28 -47.53
N VAL A 348 0.97 41.96 -46.47
CA VAL A 348 0.78 42.57 -45.13
C VAL A 348 1.09 44.06 -45.17
N LEU A 349 2.24 44.46 -45.74
CA LEU A 349 2.62 45.88 -45.86
C LEU A 349 1.60 46.72 -46.63
N ARG A 350 0.94 46.15 -47.66
CA ARG A 350 -0.15 46.83 -48.39
C ARG A 350 -1.40 47.10 -47.54
N GLU A 351 -1.63 46.34 -46.47
CA GLU A 351 -2.77 46.50 -45.56
C GLU A 351 -2.46 47.47 -44.41
N ILE A 352 -1.21 47.49 -43.90
CA ILE A 352 -0.84 48.25 -42.68
C ILE A 352 0.06 49.48 -42.89
N SER A 353 0.80 49.55 -44.01
CA SER A 353 1.89 50.52 -44.26
C SER A 353 2.11 50.79 -45.76
N PRO A 354 1.08 51.22 -46.53
CA PRO A 354 1.16 51.33 -48.00
C PRO A 354 2.22 52.34 -48.51
N GLU A 355 2.71 53.23 -47.66
CA GLU A 355 3.78 54.18 -47.95
C GLU A 355 5.20 53.59 -47.90
N LEU A 356 5.38 52.40 -47.31
CA LEU A 356 6.69 51.74 -47.23
C LEU A 356 7.02 50.97 -48.54
N PRO A 357 8.27 50.98 -49.03
CA PRO A 357 8.62 50.31 -50.29
C PRO A 357 8.40 48.80 -50.24
N LEU A 358 7.46 48.25 -51.03
CA LEU A 358 7.20 46.82 -51.05
C LEU A 358 8.41 46.02 -51.55
N PRO A 359 8.66 44.79 -51.05
CA PRO A 359 9.72 43.93 -51.56
C PRO A 359 9.47 43.54 -53.02
N PRO A 360 10.52 43.35 -53.84
CA PRO A 360 10.37 42.86 -55.20
C PRO A 360 9.80 41.43 -55.19
N THR A 361 8.65 41.26 -55.84
CA THR A 361 7.92 39.99 -55.95
C THR A 361 7.83 39.54 -57.39
N HIS A 362 8.11 38.26 -57.67
CA HIS A 362 8.09 37.70 -59.03
C HIS A 362 6.84 36.89 -59.37
N ASP A 363 6.07 36.45 -58.37
CA ASP A 363 4.74 35.86 -58.56
C ASP A 363 3.86 36.19 -57.35
N ALA A 364 2.54 36.17 -57.52
CA ALA A 364 1.56 36.69 -56.57
C ALA A 364 0.57 35.60 -56.12
N SER A 365 1.09 34.53 -55.51
CA SER A 365 0.28 33.51 -54.84
C SER A 365 -0.54 34.13 -53.70
N ALA A 366 -1.87 34.05 -53.82
CA ALA A 366 -2.78 34.61 -52.83
C ALA A 366 -2.82 33.74 -51.56
N ILE A 367 -2.60 34.36 -50.40
CA ILE A 367 -2.72 33.72 -49.08
C ILE A 367 -4.15 33.18 -48.90
N ARG A 368 -4.30 31.92 -48.47
CA ARG A 368 -5.62 31.38 -48.12
C ARG A 368 -6.15 32.09 -46.87
N VAL A 369 -7.16 32.93 -47.06
CA VAL A 369 -7.92 33.55 -45.98
C VAL A 369 -9.03 32.61 -45.53
N ILE A 370 -9.13 32.38 -44.21
CA ILE A 370 -10.22 31.63 -43.58
C ILE A 370 -11.12 32.65 -42.86
N ASP A 371 -12.38 32.71 -43.28
CA ASP A 371 -13.38 33.66 -42.79
C ASP A 371 -14.72 32.94 -42.62
N VAL A 372 -14.85 32.23 -41.50
CA VAL A 372 -16.00 31.37 -41.13
C VAL A 372 -16.43 31.67 -39.69
N ASP A 373 -17.65 31.30 -39.32
CA ASP A 373 -18.10 31.43 -37.94
C ASP A 373 -17.36 30.42 -37.02
N PRO A 374 -16.87 30.85 -35.85
CA PRO A 374 -16.08 30.00 -34.97
C PRO A 374 -16.93 28.99 -34.17
N VAL A 375 -16.47 27.74 -34.10
CA VAL A 375 -16.99 26.77 -33.13
C VAL A 375 -16.31 27.00 -31.77
N PRO A 376 -17.05 27.27 -30.69
CA PRO A 376 -16.46 27.46 -29.36
C PRO A 376 -16.03 26.11 -28.77
N VAL A 377 -14.82 26.05 -28.24
CA VAL A 377 -14.20 24.86 -27.64
C VAL A 377 -13.84 25.15 -26.18
N LEU A 378 -14.23 24.23 -25.29
CA LEU A 378 -13.96 24.30 -23.86
C LEU A 378 -13.11 23.10 -23.43
N THR A 379 -11.93 23.34 -22.87
CA THR A 379 -11.02 22.28 -22.40
C THR A 379 -10.93 22.28 -20.89
N LEU A 380 -11.30 21.18 -20.23
CA LEU A 380 -11.25 21.02 -18.77
C LEU A 380 -10.05 20.17 -18.36
N ASN A 381 -9.25 20.62 -17.38
CA ASN A 381 -8.07 19.89 -16.89
C ASN A 381 -7.78 20.13 -15.40
N SER A 382 -7.16 19.14 -14.73
CA SER A 382 -6.60 19.27 -13.39
C SER A 382 -5.09 19.47 -13.48
N HIS A 383 -4.60 20.69 -13.20
CA HIS A 383 -3.17 20.98 -13.20
C HIS A 383 -2.56 20.76 -11.81
N ALA A 384 -1.71 19.74 -11.67
CA ALA A 384 -0.86 19.57 -10.49
C ALA A 384 0.22 20.66 -10.46
N LEU A 385 0.15 21.55 -9.47
CA LEU A 385 1.12 22.64 -9.33
C LEU A 385 2.41 22.16 -8.64
N PRO A 386 3.61 22.51 -9.15
CA PRO A 386 4.86 22.21 -8.45
C PRO A 386 4.90 22.90 -7.08
N SER A 387 4.92 22.09 -6.01
CA SER A 387 4.95 22.61 -4.63
C SER A 387 6.38 22.96 -4.21
N THR A 388 6.71 24.25 -4.17
CA THR A 388 7.96 24.77 -3.61
C THR A 388 7.77 25.17 -2.14
N ALA A 389 7.41 24.18 -1.31
CA ALA A 389 7.10 24.38 0.10
C ALA A 389 8.30 24.96 0.89
N ARG A 390 8.08 26.12 1.54
CA ARG A 390 8.80 26.53 2.74
C ARG A 390 7.91 26.19 3.94
N ALA A 391 8.47 25.46 4.91
CA ALA A 391 7.75 24.79 6.00
C ALA A 391 6.77 23.68 5.52
N GLY A 392 6.48 22.74 6.42
CA GLY A 392 5.68 21.56 6.10
C GLY A 392 4.17 21.81 5.98
N LEU A 393 3.47 20.80 5.47
CA LEU A 393 2.00 20.72 5.39
C LEU A 393 1.29 21.79 4.52
N ARG A 394 1.58 21.77 3.22
CA ARG A 394 0.49 21.78 2.21
C ARG A 394 0.71 20.68 1.18
N LYS A 395 -0.32 19.88 0.93
CA LYS A 395 -0.36 18.99 -0.25
C LYS A 395 -0.33 19.85 -1.51
N SER A 396 0.23 19.34 -2.60
CA SER A 396 -0.11 19.90 -3.93
C SER A 396 -1.53 19.44 -4.24
N GLU A 397 -2.50 20.30 -3.95
CA GLU A 397 -3.85 20.15 -4.47
C GLU A 397 -3.80 20.60 -5.94
N ALA A 398 -4.16 19.70 -6.84
CA ALA A 398 -4.30 20.07 -8.25
C ALA A 398 -5.37 21.17 -8.36
N VAL A 399 -5.15 22.13 -9.25
CA VAL A 399 -6.13 23.19 -9.53
C VAL A 399 -6.85 22.81 -10.80
N GLU A 400 -8.17 22.67 -10.71
CA GLU A 400 -9.01 22.50 -11.89
C GLU A 400 -9.14 23.84 -12.63
N LEU A 401 -8.91 23.78 -13.94
CA LEU A 401 -8.89 24.91 -14.86
C LEU A 401 -9.69 24.58 -16.12
N ALA A 402 -10.33 25.59 -16.68
CA ALA A 402 -11.02 25.55 -17.97
C ALA A 402 -10.38 26.56 -18.94
N GLY A 403 -9.85 26.05 -20.05
CA GLY A 403 -9.32 26.85 -21.17
C GLY A 403 -10.36 27.00 -22.28
N VAL A 404 -10.35 28.15 -22.97
CA VAL A 404 -11.32 28.48 -24.04
C VAL A 404 -10.59 28.81 -25.34
N SER A 405 -10.99 28.14 -26.42
CA SER A 405 -10.49 28.43 -27.78
C SER A 405 -11.63 28.42 -28.80
N PHE A 406 -11.34 28.94 -29.98
CA PHE A 406 -12.26 29.05 -31.11
C PHE A 406 -11.68 28.33 -32.32
N ALA A 407 -12.43 27.36 -32.85
CA ALA A 407 -12.03 26.59 -34.02
C ALA A 407 -12.60 27.21 -35.31
N TYR A 408 -11.70 27.66 -36.18
CA TYR A 408 -11.96 28.18 -37.52
C TYR A 408 -11.48 27.15 -38.55
N ASP A 409 -12.40 26.51 -39.28
CA ASP A 409 -12.08 25.50 -40.32
C ASP A 409 -11.09 24.41 -39.83
N GLY A 410 -11.29 23.94 -38.60
CA GLY A 410 -10.43 22.96 -37.92
C GLY A 410 -9.25 23.54 -37.11
N VAL A 411 -8.86 24.79 -37.33
CA VAL A 411 -7.73 25.44 -36.66
C VAL A 411 -8.18 26.14 -35.38
N SER A 412 -7.66 25.72 -34.22
CA SER A 412 -8.03 26.25 -32.90
C SER A 412 -7.13 27.42 -32.47
N ILE A 413 -7.71 28.61 -32.26
CA ILE A 413 -7.04 29.78 -31.69
C ILE A 413 -7.52 30.02 -30.26
N ASN A 414 -6.61 30.19 -29.30
CA ASN A 414 -6.96 30.58 -27.92
C ASN A 414 -7.61 31.99 -27.89
N ALA A 415 -8.60 32.18 -27.02
CA ALA A 415 -9.39 33.42 -27.00
C ALA A 415 -8.56 34.71 -26.83
N ASP A 416 -7.44 34.66 -26.10
CA ASP A 416 -6.50 35.75 -25.81
C ASP A 416 -5.40 35.98 -26.84
N SER A 417 -5.19 35.06 -27.78
CA SER A 417 -4.14 35.23 -28.78
C SER A 417 -4.38 36.49 -29.62
N SER A 418 -3.33 37.16 -30.09
CA SER A 418 -3.41 38.19 -31.13
C SER A 418 -3.08 37.64 -32.52
N VAL A 419 -2.73 36.35 -32.62
CA VAL A 419 -2.24 35.73 -33.86
C VAL A 419 -3.39 35.54 -34.86
N THR A 420 -3.23 36.11 -36.06
CA THR A 420 -4.12 35.89 -37.21
C THR A 420 -3.46 35.05 -38.31
N LEU A 421 -2.13 35.06 -38.41
CA LEU A 421 -1.36 34.22 -39.34
C LEU A 421 -0.95 32.92 -38.65
N VAL A 422 -1.43 31.77 -39.15
CA VAL A 422 -1.12 30.46 -38.58
C VAL A 422 -0.36 29.61 -39.60
N PRO A 423 0.84 29.07 -39.25
CA PRO A 423 1.54 28.12 -40.09
C PRO A 423 0.90 26.73 -39.99
N LEU A 424 0.73 26.06 -41.13
CA LEU A 424 0.26 24.69 -41.22
C LEU A 424 1.45 23.71 -41.33
N PRO A 425 1.30 22.43 -40.92
CA PRO A 425 2.39 21.44 -40.99
C PRO A 425 2.95 21.17 -42.39
N GLY A 426 2.27 21.59 -43.46
CA GLY A 426 2.74 21.51 -44.84
C GLY A 426 3.65 22.66 -45.30
N GLY A 427 3.86 23.69 -44.46
CA GLY A 427 4.66 24.88 -44.79
C GLY A 427 3.82 26.10 -45.26
N ASP A 428 2.56 25.89 -45.63
CA ASP A 428 1.63 26.98 -45.95
C ASP A 428 1.33 27.85 -44.72
N VAL A 429 1.13 29.15 -44.93
CA VAL A 429 0.59 30.08 -43.92
C VAL A 429 -0.82 30.51 -44.33
N ILE A 430 -1.77 30.37 -43.40
CA ILE A 430 -3.16 30.83 -43.57
C ILE A 430 -3.41 32.11 -42.76
N HIS A 431 -4.30 32.97 -43.27
CA HIS A 431 -4.76 34.16 -42.54
C HIS A 431 -6.20 33.92 -42.03
N ILE A 432 -6.39 33.85 -40.72
CA ILE A 432 -7.70 33.64 -40.09
C ILE A 432 -8.30 35.01 -39.71
N ARG A 433 -9.40 35.39 -40.37
CA ARG A 433 -10.16 36.60 -40.02
C ARG A 433 -11.08 36.30 -38.83
N ARG A 434 -10.62 36.62 -37.63
CA ARG A 434 -11.37 36.36 -36.39
C ARG A 434 -12.66 37.18 -36.30
N ARG A 435 -13.77 36.51 -35.97
CA ARG A 435 -15.11 37.06 -35.79
C ARG A 435 -15.33 37.46 -34.33
N TYR A 436 -14.59 38.46 -33.86
CA TYR A 436 -14.52 38.85 -32.44
C TYR A 436 -15.88 39.06 -31.74
N GLU A 437 -16.90 39.61 -32.41
CA GLU A 437 -18.24 39.76 -31.80
C GLU A 437 -18.97 38.41 -31.62
N ALA A 438 -18.74 37.43 -32.48
CA ALA A 438 -19.25 36.06 -32.31
C ALA A 438 -18.53 35.33 -31.17
N GLU A 439 -17.20 35.46 -31.09
CA GLU A 439 -16.40 34.95 -29.97
C GLU A 439 -16.86 35.53 -28.63
N LYS A 440 -17.02 36.86 -28.57
CA LYS A 440 -17.51 37.64 -27.42
C LYS A 440 -18.91 37.22 -26.99
N LYS A 441 -19.83 36.92 -27.91
CA LYS A 441 -21.15 36.34 -27.58
C LYS A 441 -21.00 35.00 -26.86
N ARG A 442 -20.18 34.08 -27.38
CA ARG A 442 -19.92 32.79 -26.73
C ARG A 442 -19.26 32.94 -25.36
N LEU A 443 -18.29 33.84 -25.20
CA LEU A 443 -17.69 34.14 -23.88
C LEU A 443 -18.71 34.66 -22.85
N LEU A 444 -19.77 35.35 -23.29
CA LEU A 444 -20.88 35.77 -22.42
C LEU A 444 -21.86 34.63 -22.08
N GLU A 445 -22.02 33.64 -22.95
CA GLU A 445 -22.76 32.40 -22.64
C GLU A 445 -22.01 31.61 -21.56
N LEU A 446 -20.70 31.38 -21.74
CA LEU A 446 -19.90 30.61 -20.79
C LEU A 446 -19.87 31.21 -19.38
N ARG A 447 -19.81 32.55 -19.26
CA ARG A 447 -19.85 33.25 -17.95
C ARG A 447 -21.11 32.98 -17.12
N LYS A 448 -22.23 32.56 -17.74
CA LYS A 448 -23.46 32.23 -17.00
C LYS A 448 -23.33 30.94 -16.18
N THR A 449 -22.40 30.07 -16.54
CA THR A 449 -22.16 28.77 -15.88
C THR A 449 -21.38 28.87 -14.56
N GLY A 450 -21.12 30.09 -14.07
CA GLY A 450 -20.34 30.34 -12.85
C GLY A 450 -18.82 30.38 -13.07
N LEU A 451 -18.31 29.92 -14.22
CA LEU A 451 -16.89 29.98 -14.57
C LEU A 451 -16.34 31.42 -14.56
N GLN A 452 -15.36 31.66 -13.70
CA GLN A 452 -14.71 32.96 -13.50
C GLN A 452 -13.20 32.85 -13.75
N LYS A 453 -12.53 33.97 -14.05
CA LYS A 453 -11.06 34.00 -14.15
C LYS A 453 -10.45 33.60 -12.81
N VAL A 454 -9.53 32.64 -12.82
CA VAL A 454 -8.87 32.19 -11.58
C VAL A 454 -8.03 33.34 -11.00
N PRO A 455 -8.25 33.75 -9.74
CA PRO A 455 -7.43 34.78 -9.10
C PRO A 455 -5.97 34.35 -9.02
N THR A 456 -5.03 35.21 -9.40
CA THR A 456 -3.59 34.94 -9.35
C THR A 456 -3.09 34.59 -7.94
N SER A 457 -3.83 34.99 -6.90
CA SER A 457 -3.60 34.65 -5.50
C SER A 457 -3.93 33.19 -5.13
N ARG A 458 -4.77 32.47 -5.91
CA ARG A 458 -5.03 31.03 -5.70
C ARG A 458 -3.86 30.15 -6.16
N VAL A 459 -2.91 30.68 -6.94
CA VAL A 459 -1.83 29.90 -7.56
C VAL A 459 -0.47 30.51 -7.23
N TYR A 460 0.23 29.90 -6.26
CA TYR A 460 1.55 30.36 -5.80
C TYR A 460 2.65 30.33 -6.89
N ALA A 461 2.41 29.65 -8.03
CA ALA A 461 3.27 29.64 -9.21
C ALA A 461 2.90 30.77 -10.21
N ALA A 462 2.87 32.02 -9.73
CA ALA A 462 2.36 33.21 -10.42
C ALA A 462 3.20 33.72 -11.63
N ARG A 463 3.69 32.81 -12.49
CA ARG A 463 4.41 33.10 -13.75
C ARG A 463 4.11 32.13 -14.91
N LEU A 464 3.24 31.13 -14.72
CA LEU A 464 3.07 30.03 -15.70
C LEU A 464 1.61 29.69 -16.09
N LEU A 465 0.59 30.36 -15.54
CA LEU A 465 -0.79 30.20 -16.03
C LEU A 465 -1.18 31.35 -16.98
N PRO A 466 -1.78 31.07 -18.15
CA PRO A 466 -2.36 32.09 -19.01
C PRO A 466 -3.46 32.89 -18.32
N ASP A 467 -3.55 34.19 -18.65
CA ASP A 467 -4.52 35.13 -18.09
C ASP A 467 -6.00 34.82 -18.44
N THR A 468 -6.24 33.80 -19.28
CA THR A 468 -7.54 33.29 -19.71
C THR A 468 -8.07 32.08 -18.94
N MET A 469 -7.26 31.44 -18.10
CA MET A 469 -7.70 30.24 -17.39
C MET A 469 -8.88 30.55 -16.45
N LEU A 470 -10.00 29.87 -16.70
CA LEU A 470 -11.22 29.97 -15.90
C LEU A 470 -11.27 28.85 -14.86
N GLY A 471 -12.08 29.02 -13.82
CA GLY A 471 -12.35 28.00 -12.81
C GLY A 471 -13.54 28.36 -11.93
N LEU A 472 -13.84 27.48 -10.99
CA LEU A 472 -14.98 27.55 -10.08
C LEU A 472 -14.51 27.68 -8.61
N PRO A 473 -15.39 28.14 -7.69
CA PRO A 473 -14.98 28.44 -6.32
C PRO A 473 -14.48 27.22 -5.53
N ASP A 474 -15.10 26.06 -5.71
CA ASP A 474 -14.92 24.86 -4.88
C ASP A 474 -15.29 23.58 -5.65
N ALA A 475 -15.22 22.43 -4.97
CA ALA A 475 -15.46 21.11 -5.55
C ALA A 475 -16.95 20.80 -5.82
N GLU A 476 -17.88 21.40 -5.09
CA GLU A 476 -19.33 21.19 -5.30
C GLU A 476 -19.77 21.95 -6.56
N ALA A 477 -19.31 23.19 -6.72
CA ALA A 477 -19.52 23.98 -7.92
C ALA A 477 -18.94 23.30 -9.18
N TRP A 478 -17.75 22.68 -9.09
CA TRP A 478 -17.20 21.87 -10.19
C TRP A 478 -18.05 20.64 -10.51
N SER A 479 -18.60 19.96 -9.51
CA SER A 479 -19.45 18.78 -9.73
C SER A 479 -20.78 19.16 -10.40
N ALA A 480 -21.44 20.22 -9.93
CA ALA A 480 -22.66 20.74 -10.55
C ALA A 480 -22.40 21.23 -11.98
N PHE A 481 -21.28 21.92 -12.23
CA PHE A 481 -20.91 22.36 -13.57
C PHE A 481 -20.76 21.19 -14.56
N VAL A 482 -20.13 20.09 -14.16
CA VAL A 482 -19.96 18.90 -15.01
C VAL A 482 -21.28 18.17 -15.25
N ASN A 483 -22.13 18.05 -14.23
CA ASN A 483 -23.38 17.31 -14.33
C ASN A 483 -24.48 18.08 -15.08
N ASP A 484 -24.62 19.37 -14.80
CA ASP A 484 -25.76 20.18 -15.25
C ASP A 484 -25.40 21.11 -16.43
N ALA A 485 -24.31 21.86 -16.31
CA ALA A 485 -23.97 22.92 -17.26
C ALA A 485 -23.24 22.43 -18.52
N VAL A 486 -22.40 21.38 -18.42
CA VAL A 486 -21.71 20.81 -19.60
C VAL A 486 -22.71 20.24 -20.64
N PRO A 487 -23.75 19.46 -20.27
CA PRO A 487 -24.78 19.04 -21.23
C PRO A 487 -25.50 20.22 -21.90
N GLU A 488 -25.85 21.28 -21.15
CA GLU A 488 -26.48 22.47 -21.71
C GLU A 488 -25.55 23.18 -22.73
N LEU A 489 -24.27 23.36 -22.40
CA LEU A 489 -23.29 23.95 -23.31
C LEU A 489 -23.18 23.14 -24.62
N VAL A 490 -23.11 21.81 -24.52
CA VAL A 490 -23.05 20.94 -25.70
C VAL A 490 -24.30 21.09 -26.58
N SER A 491 -25.50 21.17 -25.99
CA SER A 491 -26.73 21.42 -26.78
C SER A 491 -26.75 22.80 -27.46
N HIS A 492 -26.06 23.80 -26.90
CA HIS A 492 -25.89 25.14 -27.50
C HIS A 492 -24.74 25.21 -28.54
N GLY A 493 -24.15 24.07 -28.90
CA GLY A 493 -23.13 23.94 -29.94
C GLY A 493 -21.69 24.13 -29.46
N TRP A 494 -21.40 23.95 -28.17
CA TRP A 494 -20.04 23.90 -27.65
C TRP A 494 -19.39 22.53 -27.85
N ARG A 495 -18.11 22.53 -28.20
CA ARG A 495 -17.27 21.32 -28.16
C ARG A 495 -16.53 21.27 -26.82
N VAL A 496 -16.98 20.43 -25.90
CA VAL A 496 -16.34 20.24 -24.59
C VAL A 496 -15.39 19.04 -24.65
N THR A 497 -14.15 19.23 -24.20
CA THR A 497 -13.11 18.19 -24.12
C THR A 497 -12.50 18.15 -22.73
N MET A 498 -12.54 16.99 -22.07
CA MET A 498 -11.96 16.81 -20.73
C MET A 498 -10.64 16.03 -20.83
N ALA A 499 -9.61 16.50 -20.13
CA ALA A 499 -8.34 15.79 -20.03
C ALA A 499 -8.49 14.51 -19.19
N PRO A 500 -7.70 13.44 -19.45
CA PRO A 500 -7.77 12.19 -18.69
C PRO A 500 -7.53 12.34 -17.19
N GLU A 501 -6.78 13.36 -16.77
CA GLU A 501 -6.45 13.61 -15.36
C GLU A 501 -7.46 14.51 -14.63
N PHE A 502 -8.47 15.05 -15.33
CA PHE A 502 -9.46 15.96 -14.76
C PHE A 502 -10.29 15.28 -13.67
N ARG A 503 -10.22 15.82 -12.44
CA ARG A 503 -10.77 15.22 -11.21
C ARG A 503 -12.26 14.87 -11.29
N TYR A 504 -13.04 15.71 -11.96
CA TYR A 504 -14.50 15.59 -12.04
C TYR A 504 -14.96 14.83 -13.30
N ASN A 505 -14.05 14.20 -14.05
CA ASN A 505 -14.36 13.22 -15.10
C ASN A 505 -14.79 11.88 -14.46
N VAL A 506 -15.96 11.90 -13.80
CA VAL A 506 -16.49 10.80 -13.00
C VAL A 506 -17.72 10.22 -13.67
N ILE A 507 -17.75 8.90 -13.81
CA ILE A 507 -18.93 8.15 -14.23
C ILE A 507 -19.58 7.55 -12.97
N GLU A 508 -20.83 7.93 -12.70
CA GLU A 508 -21.67 7.25 -11.71
C GLU A 508 -22.24 5.94 -12.28
N ILE A 509 -22.54 4.99 -11.40
CA ILE A 509 -22.91 3.61 -11.76
C ILE A 509 -24.30 3.29 -11.22
N ASP A 510 -25.22 2.95 -12.14
CA ASP A 510 -26.58 2.56 -11.79
C ASP A 510 -26.63 1.18 -11.13
N ALA A 511 -26.00 0.17 -11.75
CA ALA A 511 -26.09 -1.23 -11.36
C ALA A 511 -24.77 -1.99 -11.51
N ILE A 512 -24.64 -3.08 -10.74
CA ILE A 512 -23.56 -4.07 -10.88
C ILE A 512 -24.21 -5.41 -11.24
N GLU A 513 -23.67 -6.08 -12.26
CA GLU A 513 -24.21 -7.30 -12.85
C GLU A 513 -23.22 -8.45 -12.65
N GLY A 514 -23.70 -9.68 -12.45
CA GLY A 514 -22.84 -10.85 -12.24
C GLY A 514 -23.36 -12.11 -12.92
N THR A 515 -22.44 -12.93 -13.41
CA THR A 515 -22.70 -14.23 -14.03
C THR A 515 -21.82 -15.31 -13.41
N ALA A 516 -22.33 -16.54 -13.35
CA ALA A 516 -21.53 -17.72 -13.06
C ALA A 516 -21.79 -18.80 -14.09
N HIS A 517 -20.72 -19.44 -14.54
CA HIS A 517 -20.71 -20.50 -15.54
C HIS A 517 -20.11 -21.77 -14.94
N GLN A 518 -20.64 -22.95 -15.28
CA GLN A 518 -20.11 -24.20 -14.75
C GLN A 518 -18.71 -24.51 -15.30
N ALA A 519 -17.73 -24.62 -14.39
CA ALA A 519 -16.43 -25.18 -14.68
C ALA A 519 -16.40 -26.67 -14.32
N GLY A 520 -15.41 -27.39 -14.87
CA GLY A 520 -15.18 -28.79 -14.53
C GLY A 520 -14.91 -29.01 -13.03
N ASP A 521 -15.02 -30.26 -12.59
CA ASP A 521 -14.63 -30.74 -11.26
C ASP A 521 -15.27 -30.01 -10.07
N GLY A 522 -16.50 -29.52 -10.24
CA GLY A 522 -17.32 -28.97 -9.15
C GLY A 522 -17.02 -27.52 -8.78
N TRP A 523 -16.55 -26.72 -9.74
CA TRP A 523 -16.30 -25.28 -9.58
C TRP A 523 -17.23 -24.43 -10.48
N PHE A 524 -17.40 -23.17 -10.13
CA PHE A 524 -18.02 -22.14 -10.95
C PHE A 524 -16.99 -21.06 -11.28
N ASP A 525 -16.90 -20.68 -12.54
CA ASP A 525 -16.16 -19.50 -12.99
C ASP A 525 -17.11 -18.29 -12.86
N LEU A 526 -16.81 -17.39 -11.92
CA LEU A 526 -17.56 -16.15 -11.65
C LEU A 526 -16.98 -15.00 -12.46
N GLU A 527 -17.87 -14.26 -13.13
CA GLU A 527 -17.57 -12.97 -13.77
C GLU A 527 -18.46 -11.87 -13.15
N MET A 528 -17.87 -10.70 -12.91
CA MET A 528 -18.54 -9.55 -12.31
C MET A 528 -18.30 -8.30 -13.16
N GLY A 529 -19.37 -7.56 -13.46
CA GLY A 529 -19.35 -6.45 -14.40
C GLY A 529 -20.09 -5.21 -13.90
N ILE A 530 -19.57 -4.04 -14.25
CA ILE A 530 -20.23 -2.75 -14.10
C ILE A 530 -20.77 -2.35 -15.48
N ARG A 531 -22.07 -2.10 -15.59
CA ARG A 531 -22.64 -1.55 -16.83
C ARG A 531 -22.54 -0.01 -16.85
N ILE A 532 -21.92 0.51 -17.90
CA ILE A 532 -21.73 1.93 -18.19
C ILE A 532 -22.37 2.22 -19.55
N GLY A 533 -23.58 2.76 -19.53
CA GLY A 533 -24.42 2.89 -20.73
C GLY A 533 -24.69 1.50 -21.35
N GLU A 534 -24.16 1.29 -22.55
CA GLU A 534 -24.23 0.01 -23.29
C GLU A 534 -23.00 -0.90 -23.09
N ARG A 535 -21.93 -0.44 -22.43
CA ARG A 535 -20.70 -1.23 -22.23
C ARG A 535 -20.67 -1.89 -20.86
N ASN A 536 -20.19 -3.12 -20.78
CA ASN A 536 -19.89 -3.79 -19.51
C ASN A 536 -18.37 -3.73 -19.23
N VAL A 537 -17.99 -3.36 -18.00
CA VAL A 537 -16.59 -3.24 -17.55
C VAL A 537 -16.34 -4.25 -16.44
N ARG A 538 -15.35 -5.14 -16.62
CA ARG A 538 -14.97 -6.16 -15.64
C ARG A 538 -14.57 -5.52 -14.30
N LEU A 539 -15.13 -6.05 -13.21
CA LEU A 539 -14.98 -5.51 -11.86
C LEU A 539 -13.82 -6.13 -11.09
N GLU A 540 -13.39 -7.36 -11.41
CA GLU A 540 -12.37 -8.06 -10.60
C GLU A 540 -11.00 -7.36 -10.60
N PRO A 541 -10.47 -6.84 -11.74
CA PRO A 541 -9.22 -6.08 -11.76
C PRO A 541 -9.31 -4.78 -10.95
N LEU A 542 -10.47 -4.12 -10.99
CA LEU A 542 -10.73 -2.87 -10.28
C LEU A 542 -10.73 -3.08 -8.76
N LEU A 543 -11.38 -4.15 -8.30
CA LEU A 543 -11.39 -4.54 -6.88
C LEU A 543 -10.01 -5.02 -6.41
N ALA A 544 -9.28 -5.74 -7.25
CA ALA A 544 -7.91 -6.17 -6.94
C ALA A 544 -6.95 -4.98 -6.73
N ASP A 545 -7.14 -3.86 -7.44
CA ASP A 545 -6.40 -2.63 -7.16
C ASP A 545 -6.93 -1.89 -5.91
N LEU A 546 -8.25 -1.78 -5.73
CA LEU A 546 -8.88 -1.19 -4.53
C LEU A 546 -8.32 -1.80 -3.24
N PHE A 547 -8.22 -3.13 -3.16
CA PHE A 547 -7.76 -3.82 -1.96
C PHE A 547 -6.23 -3.78 -1.79
N ARG A 548 -5.48 -3.54 -2.87
CA ARG A 548 -4.03 -3.29 -2.82
C ARG A 548 -3.73 -1.93 -2.19
N ARG A 549 -4.50 -0.89 -2.54
CA ARG A 549 -4.32 0.48 -2.05
C ARG A 549 -4.97 0.73 -0.68
N ASP A 550 -6.13 0.14 -0.40
CA ASP A 550 -6.89 0.32 0.85
C ASP A 550 -7.10 -1.02 1.55
N LYS A 551 -6.34 -1.22 2.63
CA LYS A 551 -6.32 -2.49 3.37
C LYS A 551 -7.57 -2.71 4.22
N ARG A 552 -8.36 -1.67 4.52
CA ARG A 552 -9.56 -1.78 5.40
C ARG A 552 -10.55 -2.85 4.91
N TRP A 553 -10.67 -2.97 3.59
CA TRP A 553 -11.55 -3.93 2.91
C TRP A 553 -11.25 -5.40 3.22
N LEU A 554 -9.99 -5.76 3.47
CA LEU A 554 -9.56 -7.13 3.73
C LEU A 554 -8.99 -7.34 5.15
N SER A 555 -8.80 -6.28 5.94
CA SER A 555 -8.17 -6.35 7.27
C SER A 555 -9.15 -6.59 8.43
N GLY A 556 -10.38 -7.05 8.15
CA GLY A 556 -11.46 -7.17 9.14
C GLY A 556 -12.07 -5.81 9.56
N ALA A 557 -11.51 -4.69 9.11
CA ALA A 557 -11.93 -3.33 9.44
C ALA A 557 -12.96 -2.76 8.44
N LEU A 558 -13.73 -3.61 7.78
CA LEU A 558 -14.71 -3.23 6.75
C LEU A 558 -15.81 -2.31 7.29
N GLU A 559 -16.13 -2.45 8.59
CA GLU A 559 -17.11 -1.61 9.28
C GLU A 559 -16.56 -0.23 9.70
N ALA A 560 -15.25 0.00 9.59
CA ALA A 560 -14.61 1.30 9.74
C ALA A 560 -14.54 2.10 8.41
N ILE A 561 -15.23 1.62 7.38
CA ILE A 561 -15.53 2.34 6.14
C ILE A 561 -16.98 2.83 6.27
N ALA A 562 -17.27 4.11 6.01
CA ALA A 562 -18.66 4.60 6.11
C ALA A 562 -19.52 4.09 4.92
N ASP A 563 -20.83 3.90 5.10
CA ASP A 563 -21.71 3.35 4.04
C ASP A 563 -21.92 4.31 2.86
N ASP A 564 -21.78 5.61 3.11
CA ASP A 564 -21.76 6.70 2.15
C ASP A 564 -20.34 7.04 1.63
N GLU A 565 -19.29 6.37 2.13
CA GLU A 565 -17.90 6.67 1.76
C GLU A 565 -17.69 6.48 0.24
N PRO A 566 -17.17 7.51 -0.47
CA PRO A 566 -17.04 7.47 -1.92
C PRO A 566 -15.79 6.69 -2.35
N ILE A 567 -16.00 5.60 -3.08
CA ILE A 567 -14.94 4.71 -3.55
C ILE A 567 -14.68 4.97 -5.04
N GLU A 568 -13.50 5.50 -5.35
CA GLU A 568 -13.01 5.62 -6.74
C GLU A 568 -12.44 4.28 -7.21
N LEU A 569 -12.95 3.71 -8.30
CA LEU A 569 -12.30 2.62 -9.05
C LEU A 569 -11.66 3.20 -10.33
N LYS A 570 -10.52 2.66 -10.76
CA LYS A 570 -9.77 3.19 -11.91
C LYS A 570 -9.60 2.13 -12.99
N THR A 571 -10.11 2.40 -14.19
CA THR A 571 -10.01 1.50 -15.35
C THR A 571 -8.64 1.57 -16.04
N GLU A 572 -8.34 0.59 -16.89
CA GLU A 572 -7.15 0.59 -17.77
C GLU A 572 -7.12 1.82 -18.71
N GLU A 573 -8.29 2.31 -19.16
CA GLU A 573 -8.44 3.56 -19.94
C GLU A 573 -8.26 4.85 -19.09
N ASN A 574 -7.61 4.77 -17.92
CA ASN A 574 -7.40 5.84 -16.91
C ASN A 574 -8.68 6.44 -16.28
N LYS A 575 -9.88 6.14 -16.82
CA LYS A 575 -11.19 6.65 -16.34
C LYS A 575 -11.44 6.29 -14.88
N ARG A 576 -12.09 7.22 -14.16
CA ARG A 576 -12.50 7.08 -12.76
C ARG A 576 -14.00 6.78 -12.68
N LEU A 577 -14.32 5.72 -11.97
CA LEU A 577 -15.69 5.31 -11.66
C LEU A 577 -15.92 5.59 -10.17
N ARG A 578 -17.05 6.20 -9.80
CA ARG A 578 -17.36 6.49 -8.39
C ARG A 578 -18.60 5.73 -7.96
N LEU A 579 -18.48 5.09 -6.81
CA LEU A 579 -19.53 4.26 -6.22
C LEU A 579 -19.43 4.33 -4.68
N ARG A 580 -20.57 4.26 -4.01
CA ARG A 580 -20.61 4.26 -2.53
C ARG A 580 -20.15 2.91 -1.97
N ALA A 581 -19.50 2.94 -0.81
CA ALA A 581 -19.01 1.73 -0.15
C ALA A 581 -20.12 0.71 0.16
N ASP A 582 -21.34 1.15 0.47
CA ASP A 582 -22.51 0.29 0.72
C ASP A 582 -22.94 -0.58 -0.49
N ARG A 583 -22.47 -0.28 -1.71
CA ARG A 583 -22.65 -1.14 -2.89
C ARG A 583 -21.61 -2.27 -2.99
N LEU A 584 -20.41 -2.07 -2.43
CA LEU A 584 -19.33 -3.06 -2.42
C LEU A 584 -19.31 -3.91 -1.14
N LYS A 585 -19.59 -3.31 0.03
CA LYS A 585 -19.56 -3.99 1.34
C LYS A 585 -20.25 -5.36 1.33
N PRO A 586 -21.46 -5.56 0.76
CA PRO A 586 -22.09 -6.88 0.72
C PRO A 586 -21.25 -7.91 -0.03
N VAL A 587 -20.71 -7.57 -1.20
CA VAL A 587 -19.93 -8.48 -2.04
C VAL A 587 -18.55 -8.72 -1.47
N VAL A 588 -17.93 -7.72 -0.85
CA VAL A 588 -16.69 -7.93 -0.10
C VAL A 588 -16.94 -8.85 1.08
N ARG A 589 -17.91 -8.58 1.97
CA ARG A 589 -18.30 -9.51 3.06
C ARG A 589 -18.55 -10.94 2.53
N VAL A 590 -19.22 -11.07 1.40
CA VAL A 590 -19.61 -12.36 0.83
C VAL A 590 -18.48 -13.08 0.08
N LEU A 591 -17.41 -12.40 -0.36
CA LEU A 591 -16.32 -12.98 -1.18
C LEU A 591 -14.89 -12.67 -0.67
N VAL A 592 -14.69 -12.19 0.57
CA VAL A 592 -13.36 -11.86 1.16
C VAL A 592 -12.33 -12.97 0.92
N ASP A 593 -12.72 -14.22 1.17
CA ASP A 593 -11.90 -15.44 1.10
C ASP A 593 -11.43 -15.79 -0.33
N LEU A 594 -12.13 -15.25 -1.33
CA LEU A 594 -11.80 -15.35 -2.74
C LEU A 594 -10.90 -14.19 -3.16
N PHE A 595 -11.20 -12.95 -2.76
CA PHE A 595 -10.33 -11.79 -3.05
C PHE A 595 -8.94 -11.91 -2.37
N ASP A 596 -8.86 -12.50 -1.16
CA ASP A 596 -7.59 -12.87 -0.50
C ASP A 596 -6.74 -13.89 -1.31
N ALA A 597 -7.34 -14.62 -2.25
CA ALA A 597 -6.64 -15.52 -3.17
C ALA A 597 -5.96 -14.76 -4.33
N LEU A 598 -6.59 -13.67 -4.79
CA LEU A 598 -6.18 -12.91 -5.97
C LEU A 598 -4.99 -11.98 -5.69
N GLY A 599 -4.72 -11.67 -4.42
CA GLY A 599 -3.58 -10.88 -3.94
C GLY A 599 -2.19 -11.56 -4.08
N GLY A 600 -1.99 -12.36 -5.13
CA GLY A 600 -0.72 -13.00 -5.48
C GLY A 600 -0.35 -12.75 -6.94
N SER A 601 -1.23 -13.14 -7.87
CA SER A 601 -1.19 -12.70 -9.27
C SER A 601 -2.53 -12.99 -9.95
N LEU A 602 -3.28 -11.94 -10.31
CA LEU A 602 -4.27 -12.03 -11.38
C LEU A 602 -3.53 -11.76 -12.70
N ALA A 603 -3.26 -12.82 -13.46
CA ALA A 603 -3.02 -12.65 -14.89
C ALA A 603 -4.34 -12.14 -15.52
N VAL A 604 -4.26 -11.08 -16.33
CA VAL A 604 -5.43 -10.48 -16.97
C VAL A 604 -6.16 -11.54 -17.80
N GLY A 605 -7.42 -11.80 -17.47
CA GLY A 605 -8.26 -12.80 -18.13
C GLY A 605 -8.63 -14.03 -17.29
N VAL A 606 -7.98 -14.31 -16.16
CA VAL A 606 -8.36 -15.47 -15.31
C VAL A 606 -9.73 -15.21 -14.63
N PRO A 607 -10.70 -16.16 -14.71
CA PRO A 607 -11.99 -16.05 -14.03
C PRO A 607 -11.88 -16.37 -12.53
N LEU A 608 -12.85 -15.87 -11.74
CA LEU A 608 -12.81 -15.97 -10.28
C LEU A 608 -13.50 -17.26 -9.81
N ARG A 609 -12.74 -18.27 -9.40
CA ARG A 609 -13.29 -19.61 -9.09
C ARG A 609 -13.95 -19.72 -7.71
N VAL A 610 -15.22 -20.11 -7.74
CA VAL A 610 -16.09 -20.35 -6.58
C VAL A 610 -16.39 -21.85 -6.48
N ALA A 611 -16.37 -22.46 -5.30
CA ALA A 611 -16.71 -23.88 -5.17
C ALA A 611 -18.22 -24.09 -5.40
N SER A 612 -18.64 -25.22 -5.96
CA SER A 612 -20.06 -25.47 -6.27
C SER A 612 -20.99 -25.35 -5.05
N VAL A 613 -20.51 -25.76 -3.87
CA VAL A 613 -21.21 -25.61 -2.58
C VAL A 613 -21.23 -24.18 -2.01
N ASP A 614 -20.41 -23.26 -2.52
CA ASP A 614 -20.50 -21.82 -2.19
C ASP A 614 -21.65 -21.12 -2.96
N ALA A 615 -22.34 -21.78 -3.91
CA ALA A 615 -23.40 -21.21 -4.74
C ALA A 615 -24.48 -20.43 -3.97
N GLY A 616 -24.91 -20.94 -2.80
CA GLY A 616 -25.89 -20.27 -1.94
C GLY A 616 -25.44 -18.91 -1.38
N ARG A 617 -24.14 -18.58 -1.47
CA ARG A 617 -23.60 -17.25 -1.13
C ARG A 617 -23.89 -16.23 -2.24
N LEU A 618 -23.97 -16.66 -3.50
CA LEU A 618 -24.20 -15.79 -4.66
C LEU A 618 -25.68 -15.39 -4.77
N GLU A 619 -26.61 -16.33 -4.55
CA GLU A 619 -28.05 -16.03 -4.49
C GLU A 619 -28.40 -15.06 -3.34
N ALA A 620 -27.67 -15.13 -2.22
CA ALA A 620 -27.80 -14.17 -1.12
C ALA A 620 -27.36 -12.73 -1.46
N LEU A 621 -26.71 -12.49 -2.60
CA LEU A 621 -26.41 -11.14 -3.11
C LEU A 621 -27.56 -10.56 -3.93
N ASP A 622 -28.30 -11.39 -4.67
CA ASP A 622 -29.49 -10.99 -5.45
C ASP A 622 -30.55 -10.35 -4.52
N GLY A 623 -30.73 -10.93 -3.33
CA GLY A 623 -31.62 -10.42 -2.28
C GLY A 623 -31.27 -9.02 -1.73
N THR A 624 -30.15 -8.41 -2.13
CA THR A 624 -29.82 -7.02 -1.77
C THR A 624 -30.49 -5.98 -2.67
N GLY A 625 -31.08 -6.38 -3.80
CA GLY A 625 -31.69 -5.48 -4.79
C GLY A 625 -30.74 -4.53 -5.51
N ARG A 626 -29.42 -4.65 -5.26
CA ARG A 626 -28.35 -3.78 -5.79
C ARG A 626 -27.44 -4.50 -6.80
N TRP A 627 -27.63 -5.80 -6.91
CA TRP A 627 -26.92 -6.72 -7.79
C TRP A 627 -27.96 -7.55 -8.55
N GLN A 628 -27.62 -8.00 -9.77
CA GLN A 628 -28.43 -8.95 -10.53
C GLN A 628 -27.58 -10.14 -10.93
N PHE A 629 -27.95 -11.34 -10.48
CA PHE A 629 -27.15 -12.55 -10.65
C PHE A 629 -27.79 -13.55 -11.63
N ARG A 630 -27.10 -13.78 -12.76
CA ARG A 630 -27.53 -14.70 -13.82
C ARG A 630 -26.62 -15.93 -13.83
N GLY A 631 -26.97 -16.92 -13.00
CA GLY A 631 -26.39 -18.26 -13.02
C GLY A 631 -27.35 -19.30 -13.64
N GLU A 632 -26.82 -20.48 -13.95
CA GLU A 632 -27.62 -21.60 -14.45
C GLU A 632 -28.64 -22.10 -13.41
N GLU A 633 -29.74 -22.70 -13.90
CA GLU A 633 -30.84 -23.23 -13.07
C GLU A 633 -30.36 -24.31 -12.08
N SER A 634 -29.35 -25.10 -12.46
CA SER A 634 -28.63 -26.05 -11.62
C SER A 634 -28.06 -25.42 -10.33
N ILE A 635 -27.52 -24.20 -10.45
CA ILE A 635 -26.88 -23.44 -9.36
C ILE A 635 -27.95 -22.97 -8.37
N ARG A 636 -29.06 -22.42 -8.87
CA ARG A 636 -30.18 -21.95 -8.05
C ARG A 636 -30.86 -23.12 -7.31
N GLN A 637 -31.07 -24.25 -7.98
CA GLN A 637 -31.65 -25.41 -7.32
C GLN A 637 -30.74 -26.01 -6.23
N LEU A 638 -29.42 -26.05 -6.42
CA LEU A 638 -28.49 -26.47 -5.37
C LEU A 638 -28.46 -25.45 -4.21
N ALA A 639 -28.39 -24.16 -4.52
CA ALA A 639 -28.42 -23.07 -3.54
C ALA A 639 -29.68 -23.12 -2.66
N GLN A 640 -30.86 -23.23 -3.27
CA GLN A 640 -32.15 -23.28 -2.57
C GLN A 640 -32.30 -24.55 -1.72
N ARG A 641 -31.82 -25.71 -2.19
CA ARG A 641 -31.81 -26.95 -1.38
C ARG A 641 -30.88 -26.85 -0.17
N LEU A 642 -29.74 -26.16 -0.29
CA LEU A 642 -28.83 -25.90 0.83
C LEU A 642 -29.36 -24.83 1.79
N GLN A 643 -30.02 -23.78 1.29
CA GLN A 643 -30.66 -22.74 2.10
C GLN A 643 -31.91 -23.23 2.84
N ALA A 644 -32.68 -24.15 2.25
CA ALA A 644 -33.86 -24.77 2.90
C ALA A 644 -33.50 -25.50 4.21
N GLY A 645 -32.23 -25.89 4.37
CA GLY A 645 -31.70 -26.43 5.62
C GLY A 645 -31.78 -27.96 5.72
N PRO A 646 -30.73 -28.61 6.25
CA PRO A 646 -30.66 -30.07 6.29
C PRO A 646 -31.54 -30.62 7.42
N GLY A 647 -32.70 -31.19 7.07
CA GLY A 647 -33.60 -31.87 8.04
C GLY A 647 -35.10 -31.71 7.81
N LEU A 648 -35.54 -30.92 6.82
CA LEU A 648 -36.97 -30.67 6.54
C LEU A 648 -37.76 -31.90 6.04
N HIS A 649 -37.10 -32.96 5.57
CA HIS A 649 -37.77 -34.19 5.14
C HIS A 649 -37.62 -35.28 6.20
N GLU A 650 -38.74 -35.86 6.64
CA GLU A 650 -38.76 -36.91 7.65
C GLU A 650 -38.54 -38.28 7.02
N VAL A 651 -37.46 -38.96 7.42
CA VAL A 651 -37.08 -40.27 6.88
C VAL A 651 -37.57 -41.36 7.83
N PRO A 652 -38.35 -42.37 7.37
CA PRO A 652 -38.86 -43.41 8.24
C PRO A 652 -37.74 -44.19 8.94
N VAL A 653 -37.96 -44.51 10.22
CA VAL A 653 -37.06 -45.37 11.01
C VAL A 653 -36.94 -46.75 10.33
N PRO A 654 -35.72 -47.32 10.19
CA PRO A 654 -35.53 -48.65 9.62
C PRO A 654 -36.24 -49.73 10.44
N ARG A 655 -36.89 -50.69 9.78
CA ARG A 655 -37.65 -51.78 10.41
C ARG A 655 -36.77 -52.74 11.19
N GLY A 656 -35.49 -52.89 10.80
CA GLY A 656 -34.49 -53.70 11.50
C GLY A 656 -33.91 -53.04 12.75
N LEU A 657 -34.24 -51.77 13.04
CA LEU A 657 -33.71 -51.04 14.19
C LEU A 657 -34.48 -51.41 15.47
N LYS A 658 -33.80 -52.08 16.41
CA LYS A 658 -34.36 -52.45 17.73
C LYS A 658 -34.16 -51.36 18.78
N ALA A 659 -34.56 -50.14 18.43
CA ALA A 659 -34.60 -48.97 19.32
C ALA A 659 -35.62 -47.94 18.83
N GLU A 660 -36.30 -47.28 19.77
CA GLU A 660 -37.05 -46.06 19.48
C GLU A 660 -36.09 -44.87 19.43
N LEU A 661 -36.15 -44.07 18.36
CA LEU A 661 -35.35 -42.85 18.23
C LEU A 661 -36.09 -41.67 18.88
N ARG A 662 -35.39 -40.91 19.73
CA ARG A 662 -35.88 -39.61 20.22
C ARG A 662 -36.00 -38.61 19.07
N ALA A 663 -36.82 -37.57 19.23
CA ALA A 663 -37.04 -36.55 18.19
C ALA A 663 -35.75 -35.95 17.62
N TYR A 664 -34.73 -35.65 18.42
CA TYR A 664 -33.43 -35.19 17.91
C TYR A 664 -32.63 -36.32 17.23
N GLN A 665 -32.74 -37.57 17.67
CA GLN A 665 -32.09 -38.70 17.01
C GLN A 665 -32.70 -38.97 15.62
N GLN A 666 -34.02 -38.78 15.50
CA GLN A 666 -34.72 -38.77 14.21
C GLN A 666 -34.26 -37.60 13.31
N GLN A 667 -34.14 -36.37 13.84
CA GLN A 667 -33.57 -35.24 13.09
C GLN A 667 -32.14 -35.52 12.59
N GLY A 668 -31.32 -36.24 13.36
CA GLY A 668 -29.98 -36.64 12.93
C GLY A 668 -29.99 -37.70 11.82
N LEU A 669 -30.94 -38.64 11.86
CA LEU A 669 -31.19 -39.58 10.76
C LEU A 669 -31.61 -38.84 9.48
N ASN A 670 -32.57 -37.91 9.59
CA ASN A 670 -33.00 -37.05 8.49
C ASN A 670 -31.82 -36.27 7.89
N TRP A 671 -30.99 -35.66 8.75
CA TRP A 671 -29.81 -34.87 8.36
C TRP A 671 -28.76 -35.71 7.62
N MET A 672 -28.43 -36.91 8.10
CA MET A 672 -27.47 -37.80 7.41
C MET A 672 -28.01 -38.33 6.08
N GLN A 673 -29.32 -38.61 5.98
CA GLN A 673 -29.95 -39.06 4.74
C GLN A 673 -30.09 -37.91 3.71
N PHE A 674 -30.34 -36.68 4.15
CA PHE A 674 -30.27 -35.48 3.33
C PHE A 674 -28.87 -35.26 2.74
N LEU A 675 -27.81 -35.35 3.56
CA LEU A 675 -26.43 -35.24 3.08
C LEU A 675 -26.14 -36.29 2.00
N ARG A 676 -26.55 -37.55 2.23
CA ARG A 676 -26.44 -38.63 1.24
C ARG A 676 -27.17 -38.28 -0.06
N GLU A 677 -28.41 -37.79 0.01
CA GLU A 677 -29.23 -37.43 -1.15
C GLU A 677 -28.67 -36.31 -2.05
N GLN A 678 -27.80 -35.46 -1.51
CA GLN A 678 -27.11 -34.43 -2.30
C GLN A 678 -25.64 -34.80 -2.61
N ASP A 679 -25.24 -36.06 -2.40
CA ASP A 679 -23.86 -36.57 -2.52
C ASP A 679 -22.82 -35.81 -1.67
N LEU A 680 -23.24 -35.33 -0.49
CA LEU A 680 -22.43 -34.56 0.46
C LEU A 680 -21.86 -35.42 1.60
N ALA A 681 -20.95 -34.81 2.35
CA ALA A 681 -20.29 -35.36 3.54
C ALA A 681 -20.41 -34.38 4.72
N GLY A 682 -20.27 -34.85 5.97
CA GLY A 682 -20.46 -33.98 7.14
C GLY A 682 -19.93 -34.49 8.48
N VAL A 683 -20.08 -33.65 9.51
CA VAL A 683 -19.73 -33.91 10.92
C VAL A 683 -20.99 -34.00 11.78
N LEU A 684 -21.27 -35.16 12.38
CA LEU A 684 -22.22 -35.29 13.48
C LEU A 684 -21.48 -34.98 14.79
N ALA A 685 -21.60 -33.74 15.24
CA ALA A 685 -20.91 -33.13 16.37
C ALA A 685 -21.78 -33.02 17.63
N ASP A 686 -22.83 -33.84 17.76
CA ASP A 686 -23.65 -33.98 18.97
C ASP A 686 -22.80 -34.20 20.24
N ASP A 687 -23.26 -33.68 21.39
CA ASP A 687 -22.63 -33.92 22.69
C ASP A 687 -22.46 -35.41 23.06
N MET A 688 -21.54 -35.66 24.00
CA MET A 688 -21.17 -37.01 24.44
C MET A 688 -22.25 -37.67 25.30
N GLY A 689 -23.10 -38.45 24.66
CA GLY A 689 -24.17 -39.22 25.30
C GLY A 689 -25.48 -39.23 24.50
N LEU A 690 -25.63 -38.34 23.51
CA LEU A 690 -26.84 -38.21 22.67
C LEU A 690 -27.07 -39.38 21.68
N GLY A 691 -26.27 -40.45 21.75
CA GLY A 691 -26.47 -41.67 20.95
C GLY A 691 -26.07 -41.52 19.48
N LYS A 692 -24.91 -40.93 19.18
CA LYS A 692 -24.35 -40.89 17.82
C LYS A 692 -24.24 -42.29 17.18
N THR A 693 -23.89 -43.32 17.98
CA THR A 693 -23.83 -44.71 17.54
C THR A 693 -25.17 -45.21 16.99
N VAL A 694 -26.27 -45.08 17.75
CA VAL A 694 -27.60 -45.57 17.32
C VAL A 694 -28.16 -44.76 16.15
N GLN A 695 -27.92 -43.44 16.10
CA GLN A 695 -28.23 -42.61 14.92
C GLN A 695 -27.48 -43.13 13.68
N THR A 696 -26.20 -43.49 13.81
CA THR A 696 -25.37 -44.00 12.71
C THR A 696 -25.78 -45.40 12.26
N LEU A 697 -26.11 -46.29 13.20
CA LEU A 697 -26.64 -47.63 12.90
C LEU A 697 -28.00 -47.55 12.19
N ALA A 698 -28.87 -46.62 12.59
CA ALA A 698 -30.11 -46.34 11.87
C ALA A 698 -29.85 -45.83 10.44
N HIS A 699 -28.86 -44.96 10.25
CA HIS A 699 -28.48 -44.50 8.91
C HIS A 699 -27.97 -45.67 8.02
N ILE A 700 -27.12 -46.56 8.55
CA ILE A 700 -26.63 -47.74 7.80
C ILE A 700 -27.77 -48.72 7.49
N LEU A 701 -28.69 -48.96 8.43
CA LEU A 701 -29.87 -49.79 8.21
C LEU A 701 -30.81 -49.20 7.14
N ALA A 702 -31.01 -47.87 7.11
CA ALA A 702 -31.77 -47.22 6.05
C ALA A 702 -31.13 -47.43 4.66
N GLU A 703 -29.79 -47.50 4.55
CA GLU A 703 -29.11 -47.84 3.31
C GLU A 703 -29.27 -49.31 2.91
N LYS A 704 -29.31 -50.22 3.91
CA LYS A 704 -29.56 -51.64 3.69
C LYS A 704 -31.00 -51.90 3.23
N GLU A 705 -32.00 -51.40 3.95
CA GLU A 705 -33.42 -51.64 3.66
C GLU A 705 -33.88 -51.03 2.33
N ALA A 706 -33.27 -49.92 1.92
CA ALA A 706 -33.50 -49.33 0.59
C ALA A 706 -32.69 -49.99 -0.54
N GLY A 707 -31.92 -51.05 -0.28
CA GLY A 707 -31.10 -51.75 -1.28
C GLY A 707 -29.90 -50.94 -1.81
N ARG A 708 -29.53 -49.84 -1.14
CA ARG A 708 -28.47 -48.90 -1.56
C ARG A 708 -27.07 -49.34 -1.10
N LEU A 709 -26.99 -50.09 0.00
CA LEU A 709 -25.76 -50.63 0.59
C LEU A 709 -25.16 -51.79 -0.23
N ASN A 710 -24.79 -51.51 -1.49
CA ASN A 710 -24.16 -52.49 -2.41
C ASN A 710 -22.63 -52.60 -2.26
N ARG A 711 -22.08 -51.93 -1.26
CA ARG A 711 -20.68 -51.95 -0.83
C ARG A 711 -20.66 -51.87 0.70
N PRO A 712 -19.65 -52.44 1.38
CA PRO A 712 -19.55 -52.36 2.83
C PRO A 712 -19.50 -50.91 3.34
N ALA A 713 -20.04 -50.68 4.54
CA ALA A 713 -19.73 -49.50 5.35
C ALA A 713 -18.47 -49.79 6.20
N LEU A 714 -17.49 -48.90 6.18
CA LEU A 714 -16.29 -48.99 7.01
C LEU A 714 -16.36 -47.95 8.12
N ILE A 715 -16.33 -48.41 9.38
CA ILE A 715 -16.21 -47.53 10.55
C ILE A 715 -14.82 -47.70 11.15
N VAL A 716 -14.13 -46.58 11.27
CA VAL A 716 -12.84 -46.45 11.94
C VAL A 716 -13.08 -45.97 13.36
N VAL A 717 -12.61 -46.72 14.34
CA VAL A 717 -12.83 -46.41 15.75
C VAL A 717 -11.51 -46.47 16.56
N PRO A 718 -11.39 -45.78 17.70
CA PRO A 718 -10.34 -46.05 18.68
C PRO A 718 -10.41 -47.50 19.19
N THR A 719 -9.27 -48.11 19.50
CA THR A 719 -9.15 -49.55 19.82
C THR A 719 -10.07 -50.02 20.96
N THR A 720 -10.39 -49.15 21.91
CA THR A 720 -11.30 -49.44 23.03
C THR A 720 -12.77 -49.45 22.64
N LEU A 721 -13.17 -48.75 21.57
CA LEU A 721 -14.57 -48.68 21.12
C LEU A 721 -15.01 -49.92 20.33
N VAL A 722 -14.07 -50.73 19.85
CA VAL A 722 -14.33 -51.88 18.96
C VAL A 722 -15.33 -52.86 19.59
N HIS A 723 -15.24 -53.11 20.90
CA HIS A 723 -16.20 -53.97 21.61
C HIS A 723 -17.57 -53.30 21.75
N ASN A 724 -17.59 -52.01 22.07
CA ASN A 724 -18.82 -51.24 22.26
C ASN A 724 -19.63 -51.15 20.95
N TRP A 725 -19.01 -50.82 19.82
CA TRP A 725 -19.66 -50.83 18.52
C TRP A 725 -20.17 -52.22 18.12
N ARG A 726 -19.46 -53.29 18.46
CA ARG A 726 -19.93 -54.67 18.19
C ARG A 726 -21.20 -54.99 18.96
N GLU A 727 -21.26 -54.69 20.26
CA GLU A 727 -22.45 -54.97 21.06
C GLU A 727 -23.60 -53.99 20.80
N GLU A 728 -23.34 -52.71 20.53
CA GLU A 728 -24.39 -51.78 20.09
C GLU A 728 -25.00 -52.20 18.74
N ALA A 729 -24.18 -52.63 17.77
CA ALA A 729 -24.68 -53.21 16.53
C ALA A 729 -25.48 -54.51 16.78
N ARG A 730 -24.99 -55.42 17.63
CA ARG A 730 -25.70 -56.65 17.99
C ARG A 730 -27.03 -56.39 18.72
N ARG A 731 -27.12 -55.31 19.49
CA ARG A 731 -28.31 -54.88 20.23
C ARG A 731 -29.34 -54.19 19.32
N PHE A 732 -28.92 -53.18 18.58
CA PHE A 732 -29.81 -52.28 17.85
C PHE A 732 -30.01 -52.66 16.38
N ALA A 733 -29.05 -53.35 15.75
CA ALA A 733 -29.05 -53.73 14.34
C ALA A 733 -28.67 -55.21 14.13
N PRO A 734 -29.32 -56.18 14.81
CA PRO A 734 -28.88 -57.59 14.85
C PRO A 734 -28.88 -58.31 13.50
N GLU A 735 -29.56 -57.77 12.49
CA GLU A 735 -29.60 -58.30 11.13
C GLU A 735 -28.45 -57.79 10.24
N LEU A 736 -27.62 -56.87 10.75
CA LEU A 736 -26.47 -56.30 10.04
C LEU A 736 -25.23 -57.20 10.18
N LYS A 737 -24.62 -57.61 9.07
CA LYS A 737 -23.41 -58.44 9.09
C LYS A 737 -22.17 -57.63 9.46
N VAL A 738 -21.68 -57.79 10.70
CA VAL A 738 -20.54 -57.03 11.24
C VAL A 738 -19.23 -57.83 11.23
N LEU A 739 -18.23 -57.35 10.48
CA LEU A 739 -16.84 -57.83 10.51
C LEU A 739 -16.00 -56.99 11.48
N VAL A 740 -15.10 -57.62 12.24
CA VAL A 740 -14.22 -56.92 13.20
C VAL A 740 -12.76 -57.21 12.86
N LEU A 741 -12.05 -56.22 12.33
CA LEU A 741 -10.65 -56.30 11.92
C LEU A 741 -9.73 -55.70 13.00
N ASN A 742 -9.56 -56.44 14.10
CA ASN A 742 -8.70 -56.06 15.22
C ASN A 742 -7.77 -57.22 15.64
N GLY A 743 -6.67 -56.92 16.33
CA GLY A 743 -5.71 -57.91 16.81
C GLY A 743 -4.79 -58.50 15.72
N PRO A 744 -3.95 -59.50 16.07
CA PRO A 744 -2.98 -60.08 15.14
C PRO A 744 -3.63 -60.92 14.02
N GLN A 745 -4.63 -61.74 14.36
CA GLN A 745 -5.28 -62.71 13.47
C GLN A 745 -6.17 -62.09 12.37
N ARG A 746 -6.44 -60.77 12.42
CA ARG A 746 -7.35 -60.09 11.48
C ARG A 746 -7.04 -60.31 9.99
N LYS A 747 -5.79 -60.65 9.64
CA LYS A 747 -5.36 -60.95 8.27
C LYS A 747 -6.12 -62.13 7.66
N GLU A 748 -6.43 -63.14 8.48
CA GLU A 748 -7.18 -64.34 8.09
C GLU A 748 -8.65 -64.03 7.72
N ARG A 749 -9.10 -62.79 7.93
CA ARG A 749 -10.48 -62.33 7.72
C ARG A 749 -10.61 -61.22 6.69
N PHE A 750 -9.53 -60.88 5.96
CA PHE A 750 -9.60 -59.86 4.93
C PHE A 750 -10.45 -60.28 3.71
N GLU A 751 -10.44 -61.56 3.34
CA GLU A 751 -11.28 -62.08 2.25
C GLU A 751 -12.79 -61.94 2.56
N GLN A 752 -13.17 -61.95 3.84
CA GLN A 752 -14.55 -61.80 4.32
C GLN A 752 -15.12 -60.38 4.17
N ILE A 753 -14.31 -59.38 3.79
CA ILE A 753 -14.73 -57.97 3.70
C ILE A 753 -15.88 -57.79 2.70
N GLY A 754 -15.88 -58.53 1.58
CA GLY A 754 -16.96 -58.46 0.58
C GLY A 754 -18.27 -59.16 0.98
N GLU A 755 -18.26 -59.99 2.02
CA GLU A 755 -19.41 -60.78 2.46
C GLU A 755 -20.24 -60.08 3.56
N HIS A 756 -19.70 -59.00 4.11
CA HIS A 756 -20.19 -58.26 5.28
C HIS A 756 -20.64 -56.85 4.91
N GLU A 757 -21.57 -56.31 5.70
CA GLU A 757 -22.24 -55.04 5.42
C GLU A 757 -21.62 -53.88 6.22
N LEU A 758 -21.05 -54.20 7.39
CA LEU A 758 -20.37 -53.28 8.29
C LEU A 758 -19.01 -53.84 8.68
N ILE A 759 -17.94 -53.08 8.46
CA ILE A 759 -16.56 -53.41 8.81
C ILE A 759 -16.08 -52.46 9.91
N LEU A 760 -15.58 -53.00 11.03
CA LEU A 760 -14.97 -52.24 12.12
C LEU A 760 -13.45 -52.39 12.11
N THR A 761 -12.71 -51.29 12.04
CA THR A 761 -11.23 -51.25 12.12
C THR A 761 -10.74 -50.14 13.04
N THR A 762 -9.42 -50.00 13.25
CA THR A 762 -8.85 -49.00 14.16
C THR A 762 -7.81 -48.07 13.52
N TYR A 763 -7.73 -46.84 14.03
CA TYR A 763 -6.72 -45.83 13.65
C TYR A 763 -5.28 -46.35 13.69
N ALA A 764 -4.97 -47.26 14.63
CA ALA A 764 -3.63 -47.83 14.79
C ALA A 764 -3.27 -48.88 13.70
N LEU A 765 -4.28 -49.48 13.06
CA LEU A 765 -4.14 -50.57 12.09
C LEU A 765 -4.26 -50.09 10.64
N LEU A 766 -5.08 -49.06 10.38
CA LEU A 766 -5.31 -48.48 9.05
C LEU A 766 -4.08 -48.31 8.17
N TRP A 767 -3.00 -47.71 8.68
CA TRP A 767 -1.78 -47.48 7.89
C TRP A 767 -0.94 -48.75 7.66
N ARG A 768 -1.17 -49.80 8.44
CA ARG A 768 -0.52 -51.12 8.29
C ARG A 768 -1.25 -51.99 7.26
N ASP A 769 -2.57 -51.83 7.20
CA ASP A 769 -3.46 -52.62 6.36
C ASP A 769 -3.98 -51.85 5.13
N GLN A 770 -3.49 -50.61 4.93
CA GLN A 770 -3.94 -49.65 3.92
C GLN A 770 -4.04 -50.25 2.52
N LYS A 771 -3.08 -51.12 2.13
CA LYS A 771 -3.07 -51.74 0.81
C LYS A 771 -4.35 -52.55 0.58
N VAL A 772 -4.66 -53.47 1.50
CA VAL A 772 -5.84 -54.34 1.42
C VAL A 772 -7.13 -53.53 1.57
N LEU A 773 -7.17 -52.62 2.55
CA LEU A 773 -8.34 -51.77 2.75
C LEU A 773 -8.63 -50.85 1.55
N GLY A 774 -7.59 -50.44 0.80
CA GLY A 774 -7.70 -49.62 -0.41
C GLY A 774 -7.96 -50.40 -1.71
N GLU A 775 -7.94 -51.74 -1.69
CA GLU A 775 -8.34 -52.58 -2.82
C GLU A 775 -9.89 -52.60 -2.98
N HIS A 776 -10.64 -52.38 -1.89
CA HIS A 776 -12.11 -52.28 -1.87
C HIS A 776 -12.65 -50.83 -2.05
N ASP A 777 -13.87 -50.70 -2.58
CA ASP A 777 -14.70 -49.49 -2.49
C ASP A 777 -15.73 -49.64 -1.34
N TYR A 778 -16.03 -48.55 -0.64
CA TYR A 778 -17.03 -48.51 0.44
C TYR A 778 -18.26 -47.66 0.07
N HIS A 779 -19.44 -47.96 0.63
CA HIS A 779 -20.62 -47.08 0.50
C HIS A 779 -20.50 -45.89 1.47
N LEU A 780 -20.14 -46.18 2.72
CA LEU A 780 -19.95 -45.23 3.81
C LEU A 780 -18.55 -45.42 4.40
N LEU A 781 -17.84 -44.31 4.63
CA LEU A 781 -16.61 -44.28 5.44
C LEU A 781 -16.81 -43.33 6.62
N ILE A 782 -16.83 -43.90 7.81
CA ILE A 782 -17.23 -43.23 9.05
C ILE A 782 -16.04 -43.21 10.02
N LEU A 783 -15.73 -42.05 10.58
CA LEU A 783 -14.67 -41.86 11.57
C LEU A 783 -15.31 -41.56 12.93
N ASP A 784 -15.23 -42.48 13.89
CA ASP A 784 -15.69 -42.23 15.26
C ASP A 784 -14.58 -41.67 16.15
N GLU A 785 -14.95 -40.78 17.07
CA GLU A 785 -14.02 -39.87 17.78
C GLU A 785 -13.01 -39.24 16.79
N ALA A 786 -13.52 -38.60 15.72
CA ALA A 786 -12.74 -38.11 14.57
C ALA A 786 -11.56 -37.17 14.92
N GLN A 787 -11.52 -36.61 16.13
CA GLN A 787 -10.34 -35.92 16.69
C GLN A 787 -9.06 -36.77 16.66
N TYR A 788 -9.15 -38.12 16.59
CA TYR A 788 -7.99 -38.99 16.38
C TYR A 788 -7.22 -38.71 15.07
N VAL A 789 -7.83 -38.06 14.07
CA VAL A 789 -7.18 -37.62 12.82
C VAL A 789 -7.08 -36.11 12.67
N LYS A 790 -7.11 -35.38 13.78
CA LYS A 790 -6.99 -33.91 13.83
C LYS A 790 -5.69 -33.33 13.25
N ASN A 791 -4.67 -34.17 13.02
CA ASN A 791 -3.48 -33.83 12.24
C ASN A 791 -3.37 -34.69 10.97
N ALA A 792 -3.57 -34.04 9.82
CA ALA A 792 -3.51 -34.63 8.48
C ALA A 792 -2.13 -35.21 8.11
N SER A 793 -1.01 -34.80 8.74
CA SER A 793 0.32 -35.37 8.45
C SER A 793 0.58 -36.73 9.10
N THR A 794 -0.35 -37.24 9.92
CA THR A 794 -0.22 -38.57 10.52
C THR A 794 -0.48 -39.68 9.51
N LYS A 795 0.26 -40.80 9.62
CA LYS A 795 0.10 -41.96 8.71
C LYS A 795 -1.34 -42.50 8.66
N ALA A 796 -2.08 -42.43 9.77
CA ALA A 796 -3.50 -42.83 9.80
C ALA A 796 -4.38 -41.86 8.99
N ALA A 797 -4.22 -40.55 9.18
CA ALA A 797 -4.98 -39.52 8.46
C ALA A 797 -4.66 -39.50 6.95
N GLN A 798 -3.44 -39.86 6.56
CA GLN A 798 -3.02 -40.08 5.17
C GLN A 798 -3.65 -41.37 4.60
N ALA A 799 -3.58 -42.48 5.32
CA ALA A 799 -4.14 -43.77 4.88
C ALA A 799 -5.65 -43.70 4.64
N ILE A 800 -6.39 -43.05 5.55
CA ILE A 800 -7.85 -42.85 5.43
C ILE A 800 -8.22 -42.06 4.18
N ARG A 801 -7.47 -40.99 3.84
CA ARG A 801 -7.77 -40.14 2.67
C ARG A 801 -7.74 -40.92 1.35
N GLY A 802 -6.85 -41.91 1.25
CA GLY A 802 -6.72 -42.80 0.10
C GLY A 802 -7.79 -43.89 -0.03
N LEU A 803 -8.73 -44.01 0.92
CA LEU A 803 -9.82 -44.98 0.82
C LEU A 803 -10.96 -44.45 -0.05
N ARG A 804 -11.40 -45.28 -1.00
CA ARG A 804 -12.50 -44.99 -1.93
C ARG A 804 -13.83 -45.24 -1.24
N ALA A 805 -14.62 -44.18 -1.00
CA ALA A 805 -15.93 -44.27 -0.37
C ALA A 805 -16.89 -43.26 -1.01
N ARG A 806 -18.15 -43.64 -1.22
CA ARG A 806 -19.16 -42.73 -1.82
C ARG A 806 -19.53 -41.60 -0.86
N HIS A 807 -19.87 -41.91 0.38
CA HIS A 807 -20.24 -40.93 1.40
C HIS A 807 -19.27 -40.99 2.60
N ARG A 808 -18.97 -39.83 3.20
CA ARG A 808 -18.03 -39.69 4.31
C ARG A 808 -18.69 -38.98 5.50
N LEU A 809 -18.45 -39.49 6.71
CA LEU A 809 -19.07 -38.99 7.94
C LEU A 809 -18.05 -38.96 9.09
N CYS A 810 -17.94 -37.83 9.78
CA CYS A 810 -17.21 -37.73 11.04
C CYS A 810 -18.18 -37.75 12.21
N LEU A 811 -17.92 -38.57 13.23
CA LEU A 811 -18.59 -38.53 14.52
C LEU A 811 -17.59 -38.02 15.56
N THR A 812 -18.00 -37.05 16.38
CA THR A 812 -17.17 -36.52 17.46
C THR A 812 -18.04 -35.87 18.53
N GLY A 813 -17.59 -35.84 19.78
CA GLY A 813 -18.19 -34.98 20.81
C GLY A 813 -17.64 -33.55 20.80
N THR A 814 -16.47 -33.34 20.17
CA THR A 814 -15.66 -32.13 20.30
C THR A 814 -14.94 -31.86 18.98
N PRO A 815 -15.62 -31.24 17.99
CA PRO A 815 -15.09 -31.07 16.63
C PRO A 815 -13.88 -30.11 16.55
N LEU A 816 -13.61 -29.37 17.63
CA LEU A 816 -12.48 -28.46 17.79
C LEU A 816 -11.98 -28.62 19.23
N GLU A 817 -10.70 -28.95 19.42
CA GLU A 817 -10.11 -29.11 20.76
C GLU A 817 -9.09 -28.00 21.08
N ASN A 818 -8.24 -27.63 20.12
CA ASN A 818 -7.06 -26.79 20.35
C ASN A 818 -6.89 -25.67 19.31
N HIS A 819 -7.17 -25.93 18.02
CA HIS A 819 -6.93 -24.94 16.96
C HIS A 819 -7.69 -25.24 15.66
N LEU A 820 -8.04 -24.22 14.87
CA LEU A 820 -8.82 -24.33 13.62
C LEU A 820 -8.18 -25.25 12.56
N GLY A 821 -6.87 -25.53 12.65
CA GLY A 821 -6.22 -26.56 11.83
C GLY A 821 -6.78 -27.98 12.01
N GLU A 822 -7.43 -28.27 13.15
CA GLU A 822 -8.09 -29.57 13.42
C GLU A 822 -9.41 -29.69 12.64
N LEU A 823 -10.16 -28.59 12.58
CA LEU A 823 -11.37 -28.44 11.75
C LEU A 823 -11.03 -28.59 10.26
N TRP A 824 -9.94 -27.94 9.79
CA TRP A 824 -9.44 -28.15 8.43
C TRP A 824 -9.07 -29.61 8.16
N SER A 825 -8.43 -30.32 9.10
CA SER A 825 -8.08 -31.73 8.93
C SER A 825 -9.30 -32.65 8.77
N GLN A 826 -10.44 -32.31 9.39
CA GLN A 826 -11.71 -33.02 9.23
C GLN A 826 -12.39 -32.68 7.90
N PHE A 827 -12.49 -31.39 7.57
CA PHE A 827 -13.12 -30.95 6.32
C PHE A 827 -12.33 -31.35 5.07
N ASP A 828 -11.00 -31.39 5.11
CA ASP A 828 -10.14 -31.94 4.04
C ASP A 828 -10.29 -33.47 3.87
N PHE A 829 -10.74 -34.19 4.91
CA PHE A 829 -11.15 -35.59 4.76
C PHE A 829 -12.57 -35.73 4.17
N LEU A 830 -13.54 -34.93 4.64
CA LEU A 830 -14.93 -35.01 4.21
C LEU A 830 -15.14 -34.50 2.78
N LEU A 831 -14.61 -33.31 2.50
CA LEU A 831 -14.77 -32.54 1.26
C LEU A 831 -13.39 -32.00 0.82
N PRO A 832 -12.52 -32.84 0.22
CA PRO A 832 -11.16 -32.44 -0.17
C PRO A 832 -11.15 -31.14 -0.99
N GLY A 833 -10.31 -30.19 -0.60
CA GLY A 833 -10.21 -28.88 -1.26
C GLY A 833 -11.27 -27.82 -0.88
N PHE A 834 -12.37 -28.17 -0.19
CA PHE A 834 -13.45 -27.24 0.17
C PHE A 834 -13.00 -26.01 1.00
N LEU A 835 -11.92 -26.15 1.78
CA LEU A 835 -11.31 -25.07 2.56
C LEU A 835 -9.93 -24.63 2.03
N GLY A 836 -9.58 -25.03 0.80
CA GLY A 836 -8.27 -24.81 0.20
C GLY A 836 -7.15 -25.66 0.84
N SER A 837 -5.90 -25.41 0.43
CA SER A 837 -4.74 -26.11 0.98
C SER A 837 -4.50 -25.76 2.46
N GLN A 838 -3.78 -26.61 3.20
CA GLN A 838 -3.42 -26.33 4.59
C GLN A 838 -2.67 -24.99 4.76
N LYS A 839 -1.87 -24.58 3.75
CA LYS A 839 -1.14 -23.30 3.74
C LYS A 839 -2.09 -22.13 3.54
N ASP A 840 -3.01 -22.23 2.57
CA ASP A 840 -4.04 -21.21 2.32
C ASP A 840 -4.96 -21.04 3.51
N PHE A 841 -5.45 -22.15 4.07
CA PHE A 841 -6.30 -22.13 5.25
C PHE A 841 -5.58 -21.50 6.45
N THR A 842 -4.29 -21.81 6.62
CA THR A 842 -3.47 -21.22 7.69
C THR A 842 -3.32 -19.71 7.51
N LYS A 843 -3.12 -19.23 6.28
CA LYS A 843 -2.98 -17.79 5.95
C LYS A 843 -4.31 -17.02 6.05
N ARG A 844 -5.39 -17.54 5.46
CA ARG A 844 -6.67 -16.82 5.28
C ARG A 844 -7.62 -16.92 6.46
N TRP A 845 -7.65 -18.06 7.16
CA TRP A 845 -8.60 -18.29 8.25
C TRP A 845 -7.87 -18.41 9.59
N ARG A 846 -6.95 -19.36 9.71
CA ARG A 846 -6.35 -19.73 10.99
C ARG A 846 -5.63 -18.56 11.67
N HIS A 847 -4.67 -17.93 10.99
CA HIS A 847 -3.90 -16.85 11.60
C HIS A 847 -4.72 -15.58 11.86
N PRO A 848 -5.58 -15.08 10.96
CA PRO A 848 -6.44 -13.95 11.28
C PRO A 848 -7.36 -14.20 12.49
N ILE A 849 -7.98 -15.38 12.59
CA ILE A 849 -8.90 -15.69 13.70
C ILE A 849 -8.12 -15.95 15.00
N GLU A 850 -7.11 -16.84 15.00
CA GLU A 850 -6.36 -17.24 16.22
C GLU A 850 -5.32 -16.20 16.68
N LYS A 851 -4.69 -15.45 15.76
CA LYS A 851 -3.61 -14.51 16.11
C LYS A 851 -4.05 -13.05 16.15
N ASN A 852 -5.10 -12.68 15.43
CA ASN A 852 -5.54 -11.29 15.30
C ASN A 852 -6.98 -11.06 15.81
N GLY A 853 -7.68 -12.11 16.24
CA GLY A 853 -9.03 -12.01 16.80
C GLY A 853 -10.14 -11.73 15.79
N ASP A 854 -9.89 -11.90 14.48
CA ASP A 854 -10.79 -11.49 13.38
C ASP A 854 -12.17 -12.19 13.46
N GLY A 855 -13.15 -11.47 14.02
CA GLY A 855 -14.53 -11.93 14.18
C GLY A 855 -15.30 -12.04 12.86
N VAL A 856 -14.96 -11.22 11.86
CA VAL A 856 -15.62 -11.26 10.54
C VAL A 856 -15.23 -12.55 9.81
N ARG A 857 -13.94 -12.88 9.77
CA ARG A 857 -13.47 -14.17 9.23
C ARG A 857 -13.99 -15.36 10.05
N ARG A 858 -14.16 -15.22 11.37
CA ARG A 858 -14.77 -16.26 12.22
C ARG A 858 -16.22 -16.55 11.81
N ALA A 859 -17.05 -15.51 11.71
CA ALA A 859 -18.45 -15.64 11.31
C ALA A 859 -18.61 -16.18 9.88
N LEU A 860 -17.75 -15.77 8.94
CA LEU A 860 -17.73 -16.30 7.58
C LEU A 860 -17.36 -17.77 7.53
N LEU A 861 -16.35 -18.21 8.29
CA LEU A 861 -15.98 -19.62 8.38
C LEU A 861 -17.11 -20.46 9.02
N ALA A 862 -17.71 -19.97 10.11
CA ALA A 862 -18.84 -20.61 10.77
C ALA A 862 -20.04 -20.79 9.81
N ARG A 863 -20.40 -19.75 9.05
CA ARG A 863 -21.47 -19.81 8.04
C ARG A 863 -21.14 -20.80 6.90
N ARG A 864 -19.86 -20.89 6.50
CA ARG A 864 -19.38 -21.81 5.46
C ARG A 864 -19.45 -23.28 5.89
N ILE A 865 -19.18 -23.61 7.15
CA ILE A 865 -19.21 -25.00 7.66
C ILE A 865 -20.60 -25.48 8.14
N ARG A 866 -21.50 -24.56 8.51
CA ARG A 866 -22.82 -24.84 9.13
C ARG A 866 -23.69 -25.88 8.38
N PRO A 867 -23.80 -25.91 7.03
CA PRO A 867 -24.62 -26.92 6.34
C PRO A 867 -24.10 -28.36 6.54
N PHE A 868 -22.79 -28.51 6.77
CA PHE A 868 -22.08 -29.78 6.82
C PHE A 868 -21.81 -30.26 8.26
N MET A 869 -22.30 -29.56 9.28
CA MET A 869 -22.04 -29.90 10.68
C MET A 869 -23.28 -29.74 11.55
N LEU A 870 -23.78 -30.86 12.09
CA LEU A 870 -24.86 -30.88 13.07
C LEU A 870 -24.27 -31.01 14.47
N ARG A 871 -24.27 -29.92 15.24
CA ARG A 871 -23.94 -29.89 16.68
C ARG A 871 -25.21 -29.57 17.48
N ARG A 872 -25.43 -30.31 18.57
CA ARG A 872 -26.53 -30.14 19.52
C ARG A 872 -26.05 -30.47 20.92
N ARG A 873 -26.41 -29.63 21.90
CA ARG A 873 -26.01 -29.75 23.30
C ARG A 873 -26.99 -30.59 24.12
N LYS A 874 -26.55 -31.17 25.25
CA LYS A 874 -27.42 -31.98 26.13
C LYS A 874 -28.60 -31.20 26.71
N ASP A 875 -28.35 -29.98 27.17
CA ASP A 875 -29.32 -29.06 27.78
C ASP A 875 -30.37 -28.57 26.76
N GLU A 876 -29.98 -28.40 25.50
CA GLU A 876 -30.89 -28.08 24.39
C GLU A 876 -31.91 -29.20 24.14
N VAL A 877 -31.43 -30.45 23.96
CA VAL A 877 -32.25 -31.53 23.34
C VAL A 877 -32.62 -32.70 24.26
N ALA A 878 -31.94 -32.88 25.39
CA ALA A 878 -32.11 -34.04 26.28
C ALA A 878 -32.54 -33.62 27.69
N LYS A 879 -33.63 -32.84 27.77
CA LYS A 879 -34.23 -32.29 29.01
C LYS A 879 -34.75 -33.34 30.00
N GLU A 880 -34.75 -34.62 29.60
CA GLU A 880 -35.01 -35.78 30.45
C GLU A 880 -33.78 -36.20 31.29
N LEU A 881 -32.57 -35.72 30.96
CA LEU A 881 -31.37 -36.02 31.74
C LEU A 881 -31.43 -35.31 33.09
N PRO A 882 -31.11 -36.00 34.20
CA PRO A 882 -31.00 -35.36 35.51
C PRO A 882 -29.82 -34.36 35.52
N ALA A 883 -29.89 -33.39 36.44
CA ALA A 883 -28.92 -32.30 36.51
C ALA A 883 -27.47 -32.79 36.70
N LYS A 884 -26.51 -32.07 36.09
CA LYS A 884 -25.07 -32.25 36.33
C LYS A 884 -24.54 -31.04 37.10
N THR A 885 -24.00 -31.26 38.30
CA THR A 885 -23.47 -30.20 39.16
C THR A 885 -21.96 -30.34 39.29
N THR A 886 -21.22 -29.38 38.76
CA THR A 886 -19.76 -29.28 38.92
C THR A 886 -19.44 -28.50 40.19
N ILE A 887 -18.55 -29.04 41.01
CA ILE A 887 -18.10 -28.47 42.29
C ILE A 887 -16.58 -28.39 42.24
N VAL A 888 -16.02 -27.19 42.42
CA VAL A 888 -14.56 -27.02 42.58
C VAL A 888 -14.25 -27.09 44.07
N CYS A 889 -13.46 -28.08 44.45
CA CYS A 889 -12.95 -28.26 45.81
C CYS A 889 -11.50 -27.77 45.85
N SER A 890 -11.36 -26.47 46.12
CA SER A 890 -10.06 -25.88 46.40
C SER A 890 -9.53 -26.37 47.76
N VAL A 891 -8.26 -26.73 47.82
CA VAL A 891 -7.56 -27.10 49.06
C VAL A 891 -6.23 -26.37 49.14
N ASP A 892 -5.94 -25.76 50.29
CA ASP A 892 -4.68 -25.08 50.52
C ASP A 892 -3.53 -26.08 50.72
N LEU A 893 -2.35 -25.74 50.18
CA LEU A 893 -1.12 -26.46 50.50
C LEU A 893 -0.52 -25.84 51.75
N GLU A 894 -0.40 -26.64 52.81
CA GLU A 894 0.14 -26.21 54.10
C GLU A 894 1.52 -26.81 54.42
N GLY A 895 2.24 -26.13 55.30
CA GLY A 895 3.50 -26.60 55.90
C GLY A 895 4.49 -27.20 54.89
N ALA A 896 4.96 -28.41 55.19
CA ALA A 896 6.05 -29.03 54.44
C ALA A 896 5.70 -29.39 52.97
N GLN A 897 4.42 -29.49 52.59
CA GLN A 897 4.02 -29.63 51.19
C GLN A 897 4.12 -28.29 50.45
N ARG A 898 3.75 -27.18 51.11
CA ARG A 898 3.91 -25.81 50.59
C ARG A 898 5.39 -25.45 50.40
N ASP A 899 6.22 -25.74 51.41
CA ASP A 899 7.67 -25.52 51.36
C ASP A 899 8.31 -26.26 50.19
N LEU A 900 7.89 -27.51 49.95
CA LEU A 900 8.33 -28.32 48.81
C LEU A 900 7.87 -27.71 47.48
N TYR A 901 6.61 -27.25 47.38
CA TYR A 901 6.07 -26.61 46.18
C TYR A 901 6.88 -25.36 45.81
N GLU A 902 7.07 -24.42 46.74
CA GLU A 902 7.80 -23.18 46.50
C GLU A 902 9.29 -23.42 46.18
N THR A 903 9.91 -24.41 46.83
CA THR A 903 11.28 -24.86 46.51
C THR A 903 11.38 -25.38 45.07
N VAL A 904 10.43 -26.21 44.62
CA VAL A 904 10.39 -26.73 43.25
C VAL A 904 10.05 -25.62 42.25
N ARG A 905 9.10 -24.72 42.57
CA ARG A 905 8.69 -23.59 41.72
C ARG A 905 9.86 -22.67 41.42
N THR A 906 10.59 -22.23 42.44
CA THR A 906 11.76 -21.36 42.28
C THR A 906 12.84 -22.03 41.42
N ALA A 907 13.24 -23.26 41.78
CA ALA A 907 14.28 -23.99 41.04
C ALA A 907 13.89 -24.31 39.58
N MET A 908 12.60 -24.49 39.29
CA MET A 908 12.11 -24.68 37.92
C MET A 908 11.97 -23.37 37.15
N GLN A 909 11.56 -22.27 37.79
CA GLN A 909 11.47 -20.93 37.19
C GLN A 909 12.85 -20.45 36.73
N ASP A 910 13.89 -20.59 37.56
CA ASP A 910 15.27 -20.25 37.21
C ASP A 910 15.76 -21.06 36.00
N ARG A 911 15.49 -22.37 36.00
CA ARG A 911 15.87 -23.28 34.90
C ARG A 911 15.14 -22.98 33.60
N VAL A 912 13.87 -22.58 33.67
CA VAL A 912 13.09 -22.12 32.51
C VAL A 912 13.64 -20.79 31.98
N ARG A 913 13.85 -19.78 32.84
CA ARG A 913 14.38 -18.47 32.45
C ARG A 913 15.78 -18.59 31.82
N ALA A 914 16.66 -19.42 32.38
CA ALA A 914 17.97 -19.72 31.80
C ALA A 914 17.87 -20.36 30.40
N ALA A 915 16.96 -21.32 30.20
CA ALA A 915 16.76 -21.97 28.92
C ALA A 915 16.15 -21.02 27.86
N VAL A 916 15.14 -20.22 28.24
CA VAL A 916 14.51 -19.24 27.35
C VAL A 916 15.52 -18.17 26.92
N SER A 917 16.36 -17.68 27.84
CA SER A 917 17.44 -16.73 27.53
C SER A 917 18.49 -17.33 26.59
N ALA A 918 18.88 -18.60 26.78
CA ALA A 918 19.93 -19.25 26.00
C ALA A 918 19.51 -19.69 24.58
N GLN A 919 18.24 -20.05 24.35
CA GLN A 919 17.79 -20.68 23.09
C GLN A 919 16.50 -20.10 22.50
N GLY A 920 15.85 -19.15 23.17
CA GLY A 920 14.53 -18.62 22.84
C GLY A 920 13.39 -19.57 23.24
N LEU A 921 12.23 -18.99 23.59
CA LEU A 921 11.07 -19.74 24.09
C LEU A 921 10.67 -20.91 23.18
N ALA A 922 10.65 -20.69 21.86
CA ALA A 922 10.26 -21.68 20.85
C ALA A 922 11.14 -22.95 20.82
N ARG A 923 12.36 -22.94 21.38
CA ARG A 923 13.21 -24.13 21.53
C ARG A 923 13.15 -24.73 22.94
N SER A 924 12.76 -23.94 23.93
CA SER A 924 12.78 -24.30 25.36
C SER A 924 11.49 -24.98 25.87
N HIS A 925 10.48 -25.19 25.01
CA HIS A 925 9.19 -25.82 25.37
C HIS A 925 9.31 -27.13 26.18
N ILE A 926 10.30 -27.99 25.88
CA ILE A 926 10.47 -29.27 26.60
C ILE A 926 10.82 -29.03 28.09
N ILE A 927 11.63 -28.02 28.38
CA ILE A 927 12.06 -27.66 29.74
C ILE A 927 10.90 -27.01 30.51
N VAL A 928 10.07 -26.19 29.83
CA VAL A 928 8.82 -25.65 30.38
C VAL A 928 7.83 -26.77 30.74
N LEU A 929 7.66 -27.78 29.87
CA LEU A 929 6.77 -28.90 30.13
C LEU A 929 7.26 -29.80 31.29
N ASP A 930 8.57 -30.02 31.41
CA ASP A 930 9.17 -30.74 32.56
C ASP A 930 8.99 -29.98 33.88
N ALA A 931 9.16 -28.65 33.87
CA ALA A 931 8.90 -27.78 35.02
C ALA A 931 7.43 -27.85 35.48
N LEU A 932 6.49 -27.66 34.55
CA LEU A 932 5.04 -27.70 34.82
C LEU A 932 4.57 -29.09 35.27
N LEU A 933 5.17 -30.16 34.73
CA LEU A 933 4.89 -31.53 35.16
C LEU A 933 5.26 -31.75 36.64
N LYS A 934 6.42 -31.27 37.07
CA LYS A 934 6.91 -31.41 38.46
C LYS A 934 6.06 -30.66 39.46
N LEU A 935 5.61 -29.44 39.14
CA LEU A 935 4.72 -28.68 40.01
C LEU A 935 3.37 -29.39 40.21
N ARG A 936 2.77 -29.91 39.14
CA ARG A 936 1.52 -30.67 39.20
C ARG A 936 1.67 -31.98 39.99
N GLN A 937 2.84 -32.63 39.93
CA GLN A 937 3.16 -33.78 40.79
C GLN A 937 3.17 -33.41 42.28
N VAL A 938 3.78 -32.28 42.67
CA VAL A 938 3.77 -31.82 44.08
C VAL A 938 2.36 -31.50 44.59
N CYS A 939 1.51 -30.91 43.74
CA CYS A 939 0.10 -30.64 44.09
C CYS A 939 -0.70 -31.93 44.33
N CYS A 940 -0.42 -32.98 43.55
CA CYS A 940 -1.10 -34.27 43.67
C CYS A 940 -0.66 -35.07 44.90
N ASP A 941 0.64 -35.33 45.03
CA ASP A 941 1.25 -35.96 46.21
C ASP A 941 2.80 -35.81 46.19
N PRO A 942 3.45 -35.38 47.29
CA PRO A 942 4.91 -35.26 47.40
C PRO A 942 5.73 -36.50 47.00
N ARG A 943 5.15 -37.71 47.12
CA ARG A 943 5.80 -38.98 46.77
C ARG A 943 6.04 -39.12 45.25
N LEU A 944 5.20 -38.52 44.40
CA LEU A 944 5.26 -38.65 42.93
C LEU A 944 6.54 -38.08 42.30
N VAL A 945 7.11 -37.03 42.92
CA VAL A 945 8.32 -36.33 42.48
C VAL A 945 9.55 -37.25 42.41
N ARG A 946 9.51 -38.39 43.11
CA ARG A 946 10.62 -39.35 43.23
C ARG A 946 10.88 -40.18 41.97
N THR A 947 10.01 -40.10 40.97
CA THR A 947 10.07 -40.92 39.74
C THR A 947 11.16 -40.45 38.74
N LEU A 948 12.30 -39.96 39.24
CA LEU A 948 13.39 -39.34 38.48
C LEU A 948 14.72 -40.12 38.51
N LYS A 949 14.72 -41.36 39.03
CA LYS A 949 15.88 -42.28 39.03
C LYS A 949 15.57 -43.69 38.49
N ALA A 950 14.72 -43.79 37.47
CA ALA A 950 14.49 -45.03 36.73
C ALA A 950 14.01 -44.75 35.28
N GLY A 951 14.92 -44.30 34.40
CA GLY A 951 14.53 -43.83 33.05
C GLY A 951 15.69 -43.47 32.11
N SER A 952 16.59 -44.43 31.91
CA SER A 952 17.67 -44.46 30.89
C SER A 952 17.80 -43.31 29.87
N SER A 953 18.79 -42.45 30.07
CA SER A 953 19.69 -42.00 29.00
C SER A 953 21.08 -41.71 29.59
N ALA A 954 22.00 -42.66 29.47
CA ALA A 954 23.40 -42.43 29.79
C ALA A 954 24.09 -41.88 28.55
N ASP A 955 24.52 -40.61 28.58
CA ASP A 955 25.64 -40.04 27.80
C ASP A 955 25.79 -38.52 28.07
N GLU A 956 26.27 -38.15 29.26
CA GLU A 956 26.89 -36.82 29.50
C GLU A 956 28.11 -36.95 30.46
N PRO A 957 29.35 -36.94 29.95
CA PRO A 957 30.55 -37.03 30.77
C PRO A 957 30.99 -35.64 31.29
N GLY A 958 30.15 -34.98 32.10
CA GLY A 958 30.35 -33.56 32.46
C GLY A 958 30.15 -33.13 33.93
N ALA A 959 29.49 -33.93 34.78
CA ALA A 959 29.09 -33.46 36.12
C ALA A 959 29.43 -34.46 37.25
N ARG A 960 30.59 -34.28 37.90
CA ARG A 960 30.90 -34.82 39.23
C ARG A 960 31.10 -33.67 40.21
N HIS A 961 30.93 -33.97 41.51
CA HIS A 961 31.00 -33.12 42.71
C HIS A 961 29.67 -32.46 43.13
N GLY A 962 29.03 -33.02 44.16
CA GLY A 962 27.91 -32.40 44.88
C GLY A 962 26.84 -33.37 45.41
N ALA A 963 26.68 -33.41 46.73
CA ALA A 963 25.48 -33.83 47.47
C ALA A 963 24.76 -35.18 47.13
N PRO A 964 25.33 -36.35 47.49
CA PRO A 964 24.55 -37.58 47.66
C PRO A 964 23.57 -37.49 48.85
N GLU A 965 24.03 -37.01 50.02
CA GLU A 965 23.31 -37.11 51.30
C GLU A 965 22.00 -36.29 51.38
N LYS A 966 21.91 -35.16 50.67
CA LYS A 966 20.71 -34.32 50.72
C LYS A 966 19.51 -35.00 50.04
N VAL A 967 19.75 -35.86 49.05
CA VAL A 967 18.68 -36.55 48.33
C VAL A 967 18.08 -37.67 49.18
N GLU A 968 18.90 -38.48 49.87
CA GLU A 968 18.38 -39.51 50.80
C GLU A 968 17.57 -38.92 51.96
N LYS A 969 17.92 -37.73 52.45
CA LYS A 969 17.11 -37.02 53.46
C LYS A 969 15.75 -36.60 52.92
N ALA A 970 15.66 -36.10 51.68
CA ALA A 970 14.39 -35.85 51.02
C ALA A 970 13.60 -37.15 50.72
N GLU A 971 14.30 -38.23 50.39
CA GLU A 971 13.72 -39.57 50.18
C GLU A 971 13.22 -40.24 51.48
N LYS A 972 13.60 -39.73 52.67
CA LYS A 972 12.91 -40.05 53.94
C LYS A 972 11.80 -39.04 54.25
N GLY A 973 12.07 -37.73 54.14
CA GLY A 973 11.11 -36.66 54.45
C GLY A 973 9.77 -36.77 53.69
N ALA A 974 9.80 -36.75 52.36
CA ALA A 974 8.58 -36.84 51.53
C ALA A 974 7.92 -38.24 51.50
N ARG A 975 8.25 -39.13 52.45
CA ARG A 975 7.61 -40.44 52.68
C ARG A 975 6.79 -40.45 53.98
N ALA A 976 6.95 -39.43 54.81
CA ALA A 976 6.15 -39.13 56.00
C ALA A 976 5.39 -37.79 55.87
N MET A 977 5.44 -37.17 54.68
CA MET A 977 4.73 -35.94 54.34
C MET A 977 3.37 -36.32 53.78
N ARG A 978 2.30 -35.74 54.33
CA ARG A 978 0.92 -35.93 53.84
C ARG A 978 0.69 -35.15 52.54
N SER A 979 -0.39 -35.47 51.83
CA SER A 979 -0.88 -34.69 50.69
C SER A 979 -2.25 -34.13 51.02
N ALA A 980 -2.41 -32.81 51.00
CA ALA A 980 -3.67 -32.14 51.35
C ALA A 980 -4.86 -32.62 50.49
N LYS A 981 -4.61 -32.93 49.21
CA LYS A 981 -5.62 -33.53 48.31
C LYS A 981 -6.00 -34.97 48.68
N LEU A 982 -5.07 -35.76 49.20
CA LEU A 982 -5.34 -37.14 49.59
C LEU A 982 -6.10 -37.17 50.92
N ASP A 983 -5.70 -36.34 51.89
CA ASP A 983 -6.41 -36.14 53.15
C ASP A 983 -7.87 -35.66 52.88
N LEU A 984 -8.08 -34.73 51.95
CA LEU A 984 -9.42 -34.29 51.51
C LEU A 984 -10.20 -35.40 50.79
N LEU A 985 -9.56 -36.17 49.91
CA LEU A 985 -10.23 -37.30 49.24
C LEU A 985 -10.72 -38.35 50.26
N LEU A 986 -9.90 -38.64 51.26
CA LEU A 986 -10.19 -39.65 52.29
C LEU A 986 -11.22 -39.17 53.33
N SER A 987 -11.44 -37.87 53.51
CA SER A 987 -12.57 -37.36 54.29
C SER A 987 -13.88 -37.38 53.48
N MET A 988 -13.84 -37.07 52.18
CA MET A 988 -15.04 -37.05 51.32
C MET A 988 -15.56 -38.46 50.97
N LEU A 989 -14.68 -39.44 50.74
CA LEU A 989 -15.11 -40.76 50.25
C LEU A 989 -16.03 -41.54 51.21
N PRO A 990 -15.79 -41.61 52.54
CA PRO A 990 -16.69 -42.30 53.45
C PRO A 990 -18.13 -41.77 53.41
N GLU A 991 -18.32 -40.45 53.49
CA GLU A 991 -19.65 -39.82 53.46
C GLU A 991 -20.40 -40.14 52.16
N LEU A 992 -19.72 -40.03 51.02
CA LEU A 992 -20.31 -40.37 49.71
C LEU A 992 -20.71 -41.85 49.63
N ILE A 993 -19.93 -42.76 50.21
CA ILE A 993 -20.18 -44.20 50.18
C ILE A 993 -21.29 -44.60 51.16
N GLU A 994 -21.39 -43.95 52.33
CA GLU A 994 -22.51 -44.12 53.27
C GLU A 994 -23.84 -43.58 52.70
N GLU A 995 -23.81 -42.51 51.90
CA GLU A 995 -24.95 -42.08 51.08
C GLU A 995 -25.32 -43.07 49.94
N GLY A 996 -24.57 -44.16 49.76
CA GLY A 996 -24.82 -45.19 48.75
C GLY A 996 -24.47 -44.78 47.32
N ARG A 997 -23.65 -43.73 47.16
CA ARG A 997 -23.19 -43.22 45.86
C ARG A 997 -22.21 -44.16 45.19
N ARG A 998 -22.00 -43.95 43.90
CA ARG A 998 -21.07 -44.73 43.07
C ARG A 998 -20.12 -43.80 42.34
N VAL A 999 -18.84 -43.94 42.66
CA VAL A 999 -17.82 -42.93 42.40
C VAL A 999 -16.87 -43.39 41.29
N LEU A 1000 -16.70 -42.56 40.25
CA LEU A 1000 -15.58 -42.66 39.32
C LEU A 1000 -14.49 -41.68 39.75
N LEU A 1001 -13.27 -42.17 40.01
CA LEU A 1001 -12.12 -41.34 40.32
C LEU A 1001 -11.15 -41.33 39.15
N PHE A 1002 -10.89 -40.15 38.60
CA PHE A 1002 -9.96 -39.94 37.51
C PHE A 1002 -8.68 -39.23 37.97
N SER A 1003 -7.54 -39.74 37.49
CA SER A 1003 -6.24 -39.08 37.57
C SER A 1003 -5.46 -39.28 36.27
N GLN A 1004 -4.65 -38.30 35.87
CA GLN A 1004 -3.71 -38.47 34.75
C GLN A 1004 -2.47 -39.31 35.13
N PHE A 1005 -2.18 -39.44 36.43
CA PHE A 1005 -0.98 -40.07 36.97
C PHE A 1005 -1.29 -41.48 37.47
N THR A 1006 -0.82 -42.51 36.77
CA THR A 1006 -0.96 -43.91 37.23
C THR A 1006 -0.29 -44.15 38.58
N GLY A 1007 0.81 -43.44 38.88
CA GLY A 1007 1.41 -43.44 40.21
C GLY A 1007 0.50 -42.86 41.31
N MET A 1008 -0.33 -41.85 41.00
CA MET A 1008 -1.29 -41.32 41.98
C MET A 1008 -2.42 -42.32 42.23
N LEU A 1009 -2.90 -43.01 41.18
CA LEU A 1009 -3.88 -44.09 41.34
C LEU A 1009 -3.34 -45.25 42.21
N ALA A 1010 -2.03 -45.52 42.18
CA ALA A 1010 -1.40 -46.49 43.07
C ALA A 1010 -1.36 -46.00 44.53
N LEU A 1011 -0.98 -44.73 44.77
CA LEU A 1011 -1.00 -44.14 46.13
C LEU A 1011 -2.42 -44.00 46.70
N ILE A 1012 -3.43 -43.79 45.85
CA ILE A 1012 -4.85 -43.81 46.22
C ILE A 1012 -5.29 -45.25 46.53
N ALA A 1013 -4.90 -46.24 45.72
CA ALA A 1013 -5.18 -47.66 45.99
C ALA A 1013 -4.60 -48.11 47.34
N GLU A 1014 -3.33 -47.80 47.64
CA GLU A 1014 -2.69 -48.05 48.94
C GLU A 1014 -3.52 -47.47 50.10
N ALA A 1015 -3.98 -46.22 49.98
CA ALA A 1015 -4.78 -45.57 51.02
C ALA A 1015 -6.22 -46.12 51.15
N LEU A 1016 -6.80 -46.65 50.06
CA LEU A 1016 -8.12 -47.30 50.07
C LEU A 1016 -8.05 -48.70 50.71
N ASP A 1017 -6.96 -49.43 50.47
CA ASP A 1017 -6.68 -50.70 51.14
C ASP A 1017 -6.49 -50.48 52.66
N GLU A 1018 -5.76 -49.43 53.08
CA GLU A 1018 -5.65 -49.03 54.49
C GLU A 1018 -6.99 -48.60 55.11
N ALA A 1019 -7.86 -47.94 54.32
CA ALA A 1019 -9.21 -47.56 54.74
C ALA A 1019 -10.27 -48.69 54.59
N ALA A 1020 -9.88 -49.87 54.10
CA ALA A 1020 -10.75 -51.00 53.77
C ALA A 1020 -11.92 -50.69 52.82
N ILE A 1021 -11.76 -49.71 51.91
CA ILE A 1021 -12.77 -49.30 50.93
C ILE A 1021 -12.64 -50.14 49.65
N PRO A 1022 -13.66 -50.93 49.23
CA PRO A 1022 -13.54 -51.76 48.03
C PRO A 1022 -13.55 -50.93 46.74
N TYR A 1023 -12.63 -51.24 45.81
CA TYR A 1023 -12.53 -50.58 44.51
C TYR A 1023 -12.20 -51.55 43.37
N VAL A 1024 -12.28 -51.05 42.13
CA VAL A 1024 -11.67 -51.66 40.93
C VAL A 1024 -10.85 -50.63 40.17
N THR A 1025 -9.86 -51.07 39.38
CA THR A 1025 -8.90 -50.18 38.70
C THR A 1025 -8.79 -50.46 37.20
N LEU A 1026 -8.76 -49.41 36.39
CA LEU A 1026 -8.53 -49.46 34.95
C LEU A 1026 -7.41 -48.50 34.53
N THR A 1027 -6.31 -49.05 34.01
CA THR A 1027 -5.16 -48.29 33.47
C THR A 1027 -4.89 -48.65 32.01
N GLY A 1028 -3.80 -48.12 31.44
CA GLY A 1028 -3.33 -48.53 30.11
C GLY A 1028 -2.88 -50.00 30.04
N GLU A 1029 -2.40 -50.54 31.17
CA GLU A 1029 -1.79 -51.87 31.30
C GLU A 1029 -2.83 -52.97 31.58
N THR A 1030 -4.06 -52.59 31.98
CA THR A 1030 -5.17 -53.51 32.21
C THR A 1030 -5.53 -54.25 30.92
N GLY A 1031 -5.22 -55.57 30.90
CA GLY A 1031 -5.47 -56.48 29.79
C GLY A 1031 -6.93 -56.86 29.63
N ASP A 1032 -7.53 -57.49 30.64
CA ASP A 1032 -8.99 -57.66 30.71
C ASP A 1032 -9.65 -56.39 31.25
N ARG A 1033 -10.46 -55.76 30.40
CA ARG A 1033 -11.20 -54.53 30.69
C ARG A 1033 -12.70 -54.74 30.85
N ALA A 1034 -13.20 -55.96 30.63
CA ALA A 1034 -14.61 -56.27 30.80
C ALA A 1034 -14.93 -56.47 32.29
N THR A 1035 -14.22 -57.39 32.96
CA THR A 1035 -14.48 -57.73 34.36
C THR A 1035 -14.49 -56.53 35.31
N PRO A 1036 -13.55 -55.56 35.27
CA PRO A 1036 -13.61 -54.38 36.15
C PRO A 1036 -14.86 -53.51 35.92
N VAL A 1037 -15.29 -53.37 34.66
CA VAL A 1037 -16.47 -52.56 34.29
C VAL A 1037 -17.76 -53.25 34.69
N GLU A 1038 -17.84 -54.57 34.50
CA GLU A 1038 -19.01 -55.37 34.88
C GLU A 1038 -19.22 -55.39 36.40
N ARG A 1039 -18.15 -55.61 37.18
CA ARG A 1039 -18.23 -55.60 38.67
C ARG A 1039 -18.70 -54.26 39.22
N PHE A 1040 -18.24 -53.14 38.65
CA PHE A 1040 -18.72 -51.80 39.02
C PHE A 1040 -20.18 -51.56 38.61
N GLN A 1041 -20.56 -51.89 37.36
CA GLN A 1041 -21.93 -51.70 36.85
C GLN A 1041 -22.96 -52.61 37.54
N GLN A 1042 -22.54 -53.78 38.07
CA GLN A 1042 -23.37 -54.65 38.90
C GLN A 1042 -23.45 -54.19 40.37
N GLY A 1043 -22.66 -53.19 40.77
CA GLY A 1043 -22.69 -52.61 42.11
C GLY A 1043 -21.90 -53.40 43.17
N GLU A 1044 -20.97 -54.28 42.78
CA GLU A 1044 -20.11 -55.00 43.75
C GLU A 1044 -19.19 -54.09 44.57
N VAL A 1045 -18.74 -52.97 43.96
CA VAL A 1045 -17.77 -52.04 44.56
C VAL A 1045 -18.26 -50.59 44.42
N PRO A 1046 -18.10 -49.73 45.44
CA PRO A 1046 -18.55 -48.34 45.39
C PRO A 1046 -17.68 -47.45 44.48
N LEU A 1047 -16.41 -47.80 44.28
CA LEU A 1047 -15.39 -46.91 43.68
C LEU A 1047 -14.68 -47.54 42.48
N PHE A 1048 -14.48 -46.74 41.43
CA PHE A 1048 -13.72 -47.12 40.22
C PHE A 1048 -12.56 -46.14 40.00
N LEU A 1049 -11.33 -46.61 40.18
CA LEU A 1049 -10.10 -45.87 39.85
C LEU A 1049 -9.79 -45.98 38.36
N ILE A 1050 -9.78 -44.87 37.62
CA ILE A 1050 -9.62 -44.88 36.17
C ILE A 1050 -8.53 -43.90 35.74
N SER A 1051 -7.51 -44.38 35.02
CA SER A 1051 -6.53 -43.45 34.44
C SER A 1051 -7.16 -42.66 33.29
N LEU A 1052 -6.96 -41.35 33.27
CA LEU A 1052 -7.67 -40.42 32.38
C LEU A 1052 -7.50 -40.77 30.89
N LYS A 1053 -6.35 -41.36 30.53
CA LYS A 1053 -6.05 -41.91 29.18
C LYS A 1053 -6.72 -43.25 28.86
N ALA A 1054 -7.07 -44.05 29.87
CA ALA A 1054 -7.78 -45.32 29.70
C ALA A 1054 -9.31 -45.14 29.73
N GLY A 1055 -9.80 -44.24 30.59
CA GLY A 1055 -11.22 -43.93 30.77
C GLY A 1055 -11.84 -43.01 29.73
N GLY A 1056 -11.03 -42.13 29.11
CA GLY A 1056 -11.53 -41.15 28.13
C GLY A 1056 -12.26 -41.77 26.94
N VAL A 1057 -12.04 -43.05 26.63
CA VAL A 1057 -12.40 -43.61 25.32
C VAL A 1057 -13.29 -44.85 25.42
N GLY A 1058 -14.60 -44.62 25.50
CA GLY A 1058 -15.63 -45.58 25.07
C GLY A 1058 -16.65 -46.05 26.08
N LEU A 1059 -16.21 -46.27 27.32
CA LEU A 1059 -17.02 -46.98 28.31
C LEU A 1059 -18.37 -46.30 28.59
N ASN A 1060 -19.36 -47.13 28.90
CA ASN A 1060 -20.64 -46.72 29.47
C ASN A 1060 -20.59 -47.05 30.97
N LEU A 1061 -20.76 -46.06 31.85
CA LEU A 1061 -20.57 -46.18 33.29
C LEU A 1061 -21.74 -45.54 34.07
N THR A 1062 -22.96 -45.74 33.58
CA THR A 1062 -24.21 -45.16 34.10
C THR A 1062 -24.54 -45.51 35.56
N ALA A 1063 -24.01 -46.60 36.13
CA ALA A 1063 -24.17 -46.86 37.57
C ALA A 1063 -23.51 -45.81 38.47
N ALA A 1064 -22.58 -44.99 37.95
CA ALA A 1064 -21.98 -43.88 38.67
C ALA A 1064 -22.88 -42.65 38.70
N ASP A 1065 -23.10 -42.10 39.89
CA ASP A 1065 -23.74 -40.80 40.13
C ASP A 1065 -22.73 -39.72 40.55
N THR A 1066 -21.48 -40.10 40.81
CA THR A 1066 -20.46 -39.22 41.35
C THR A 1066 -19.15 -39.38 40.57
N VAL A 1067 -18.52 -38.26 40.21
CA VAL A 1067 -17.25 -38.19 39.48
C VAL A 1067 -16.29 -37.29 40.25
N ILE A 1068 -15.07 -37.76 40.49
CA ILE A 1068 -13.99 -37.00 41.11
C ILE A 1068 -12.82 -36.91 40.13
N HIS A 1069 -12.45 -35.70 39.72
CA HIS A 1069 -11.18 -35.42 39.04
C HIS A 1069 -10.16 -35.01 40.09
N TYR A 1070 -9.17 -35.87 40.36
CA TYR A 1070 -8.15 -35.63 41.37
C TYR A 1070 -7.13 -34.57 40.93
N ASP A 1071 -6.92 -34.41 39.61
CA ASP A 1071 -5.95 -33.49 39.03
C ASP A 1071 -6.42 -32.92 37.67
N PRO A 1072 -6.25 -31.61 37.41
CA PRO A 1072 -6.77 -30.96 36.20
C PRO A 1072 -5.86 -31.18 34.97
N TRP A 1073 -6.48 -31.28 33.79
CA TRP A 1073 -5.81 -31.52 32.50
C TRP A 1073 -5.95 -30.33 31.55
N TRP A 1074 -4.85 -29.95 30.90
CA TRP A 1074 -4.73 -28.92 29.86
C TRP A 1074 -5.75 -28.91 28.71
N ASN A 1075 -6.57 -29.96 28.55
CA ASN A 1075 -7.63 -30.08 27.56
C ASN A 1075 -8.99 -30.37 28.24
N PRO A 1076 -9.88 -29.37 28.38
CA PRO A 1076 -11.17 -29.55 29.07
C PRO A 1076 -12.12 -30.47 28.31
N ALA A 1077 -11.96 -30.63 26.99
CA ALA A 1077 -12.71 -31.60 26.19
C ALA A 1077 -12.59 -33.03 26.75
N ALA A 1078 -11.41 -33.39 27.24
CA ALA A 1078 -11.11 -34.73 27.71
C ALA A 1078 -11.61 -34.99 29.15
N GLU A 1079 -11.63 -33.97 30.02
CA GLU A 1079 -12.31 -34.05 31.32
C GLU A 1079 -13.83 -34.16 31.15
N ASN A 1080 -14.42 -33.38 30.24
CA ASN A 1080 -15.83 -33.48 29.90
C ASN A 1080 -16.16 -34.87 29.31
N GLN A 1081 -15.34 -35.38 28.40
CA GLN A 1081 -15.46 -36.73 27.82
C GLN A 1081 -15.34 -37.87 28.86
N ALA A 1082 -14.63 -37.67 29.97
CA ALA A 1082 -14.56 -38.61 31.09
C ALA A 1082 -15.76 -38.47 32.05
N THR A 1083 -16.19 -37.23 32.34
CA THR A 1083 -17.37 -36.92 33.16
C THR A 1083 -18.66 -37.44 32.52
N ASP A 1084 -18.79 -37.21 31.21
CA ASP A 1084 -19.88 -37.69 30.36
C ASP A 1084 -19.81 -39.21 30.10
N ARG A 1085 -19.08 -39.99 30.91
CA ARG A 1085 -19.20 -41.46 31.01
C ARG A 1085 -20.29 -41.87 32.01
N ALA A 1086 -20.53 -41.05 33.04
CA ALA A 1086 -21.60 -41.20 34.03
C ALA A 1086 -22.87 -40.44 33.63
N HIS A 1087 -22.74 -39.21 33.13
CA HIS A 1087 -23.86 -38.38 32.69
C HIS A 1087 -24.31 -38.73 31.26
N ARG A 1088 -25.16 -39.76 31.14
CA ARG A 1088 -25.64 -40.34 29.85
C ARG A 1088 -27.13 -40.64 29.85
N LEU A 1089 -27.70 -40.84 28.67
CA LEU A 1089 -29.04 -41.39 28.52
C LEU A 1089 -29.09 -42.78 29.19
N GLY A 1090 -30.03 -42.98 30.12
CA GLY A 1090 -30.05 -44.14 31.02
C GLY A 1090 -29.45 -43.89 32.41
N GLN A 1091 -28.99 -42.67 32.70
CA GLN A 1091 -28.81 -42.14 34.05
C GLN A 1091 -30.15 -41.63 34.59
N ASP A 1092 -30.51 -42.01 35.81
CA ASP A 1092 -31.71 -41.55 36.53
C ASP A 1092 -31.40 -40.65 37.74
N LYS A 1093 -30.16 -40.67 38.25
CA LYS A 1093 -29.69 -39.82 39.35
C LYS A 1093 -29.00 -38.52 38.89
N PRO A 1094 -29.11 -37.41 39.64
CA PRO A 1094 -28.26 -36.23 39.44
C PRO A 1094 -26.77 -36.59 39.56
N VAL A 1095 -25.94 -36.05 38.65
CA VAL A 1095 -24.51 -36.38 38.58
C VAL A 1095 -23.66 -35.27 39.18
N PHE A 1096 -22.90 -35.60 40.23
CA PHE A 1096 -22.02 -34.67 40.93
C PHE A 1096 -20.58 -34.81 40.44
N VAL A 1097 -19.92 -33.68 40.16
CA VAL A 1097 -18.61 -33.64 39.51
C VAL A 1097 -17.65 -32.79 40.32
N TYR A 1098 -16.90 -33.42 41.21
CA TYR A 1098 -15.91 -32.77 42.06
C TYR A 1098 -14.57 -32.62 41.31
N LYS A 1099 -14.03 -31.41 41.26
CA LYS A 1099 -12.65 -31.14 40.81
C LYS A 1099 -11.80 -30.76 42.02
N LEU A 1100 -10.81 -31.58 42.38
CA LEU A 1100 -9.87 -31.26 43.46
C LEU A 1100 -8.74 -30.38 42.91
N ILE A 1101 -8.55 -29.18 43.47
CA ILE A 1101 -7.59 -28.17 43.00
C ILE A 1101 -6.75 -27.68 44.17
N ALA A 1102 -5.42 -27.67 44.05
CA ALA A 1102 -4.56 -27.00 45.02
C ALA A 1102 -4.66 -25.47 44.81
N ALA A 1103 -5.20 -24.76 45.81
CA ALA A 1103 -5.42 -23.31 45.77
C ALA A 1103 -4.10 -22.54 45.65
N GLY A 1104 -4.10 -21.40 44.93
CA GLY A 1104 -2.92 -20.56 44.75
C GLY A 1104 -1.77 -21.22 43.97
N SER A 1105 -2.01 -22.37 43.33
CA SER A 1105 -0.99 -23.18 42.66
C SER A 1105 -1.14 -23.20 41.13
N ILE A 1106 -0.21 -23.88 40.46
CA ILE A 1106 -0.27 -24.12 39.01
C ILE A 1106 -1.59 -24.78 38.55
N GLU A 1107 -2.28 -25.53 39.42
CA GLU A 1107 -3.52 -26.20 39.06
C GLU A 1107 -4.69 -25.23 38.88
N GLU A 1108 -4.77 -24.18 39.71
CA GLU A 1108 -5.75 -23.11 39.60
C GLU A 1108 -5.55 -22.34 38.29
N LYS A 1109 -4.29 -22.02 37.95
CA LYS A 1109 -3.92 -21.40 36.66
C LYS A 1109 -4.17 -22.30 35.45
N ILE A 1110 -4.18 -23.63 35.62
CA ILE A 1110 -4.61 -24.55 34.56
C ILE A 1110 -6.12 -24.46 34.35
N VAL A 1111 -6.94 -24.29 35.40
CA VAL A 1111 -8.40 -24.12 35.28
C VAL A 1111 -8.75 -22.79 34.62
N GLU A 1112 -8.11 -21.68 35.02
CA GLU A 1112 -8.26 -20.37 34.34
C GLU A 1112 -8.00 -20.48 32.82
N LEU A 1113 -6.95 -21.22 32.44
CA LEU A 1113 -6.60 -21.49 31.04
C LEU A 1113 -7.49 -22.54 30.35
N GLN A 1114 -8.24 -23.37 31.07
CA GLN A 1114 -9.29 -24.23 30.49
C GLN A 1114 -10.47 -23.38 30.01
N GLU A 1115 -10.94 -22.46 30.86
CA GLU A 1115 -12.15 -21.66 30.61
C GLU A 1115 -11.98 -20.73 29.40
N GLN A 1116 -10.83 -20.04 29.33
CA GLN A 1116 -10.48 -19.19 28.18
C GLN A 1116 -10.49 -19.96 26.84
N LYS A 1117 -9.98 -21.20 26.83
CA LYS A 1117 -9.99 -22.06 25.63
C LYS A 1117 -11.38 -22.56 25.27
N ALA A 1118 -12.20 -22.91 26.27
CA ALA A 1118 -13.56 -23.39 26.05
C ALA A 1118 -14.40 -22.30 25.38
N GLY A 1119 -14.29 -21.05 25.86
CA GLY A 1119 -14.93 -19.87 25.26
C GLY A 1119 -14.56 -19.67 23.79
N LEU A 1120 -13.27 -19.78 23.43
CA LEU A 1120 -12.84 -19.68 22.04
C LEU A 1120 -13.46 -20.78 21.16
N ALA A 1121 -13.44 -22.04 21.62
CA ALA A 1121 -13.93 -23.17 20.84
C ALA A 1121 -15.44 -23.09 20.59
N ASP A 1122 -16.22 -22.65 21.59
CA ASP A 1122 -17.66 -22.40 21.42
C ASP A 1122 -17.92 -21.16 20.55
N SER A 1123 -17.12 -20.08 20.65
CA SER A 1123 -17.28 -18.84 19.83
C SER A 1123 -17.16 -19.02 18.31
N ILE A 1124 -16.71 -20.20 17.85
CA ILE A 1124 -16.60 -20.60 16.43
C ILE A 1124 -17.85 -21.41 15.99
N LEU A 1125 -18.65 -21.87 16.95
CA LEU A 1125 -19.75 -22.81 16.80
C LEU A 1125 -21.10 -22.26 17.32
N SER A 1126 -21.09 -21.15 18.07
CA SER A 1126 -22.24 -20.32 18.44
C SER A 1126 -22.04 -18.86 18.00
N GLU A 1127 -23.12 -18.09 17.86
CA GLU A 1127 -23.09 -16.76 17.22
C GLU A 1127 -22.52 -15.64 18.11
N ASP A 1128 -22.50 -15.83 19.45
CA ASP A 1128 -21.94 -14.88 20.42
C ASP A 1128 -20.67 -15.42 21.12
N ALA A 1129 -19.56 -14.67 21.06
CA ALA A 1129 -18.51 -14.52 22.11
C ALA A 1129 -17.26 -13.76 21.62
N ALA A 1130 -16.61 -13.00 22.52
CA ALA A 1130 -15.37 -12.28 22.25
C ALA A 1130 -14.14 -13.22 22.07
N GLY A 1131 -13.04 -12.70 21.50
CA GLY A 1131 -11.85 -13.49 21.17
C GLY A 1131 -10.88 -13.72 22.35
N ALA A 1132 -10.10 -14.80 22.27
CA ALA A 1132 -9.08 -15.15 23.27
C ALA A 1132 -7.70 -14.56 22.94
N THR A 1133 -6.87 -14.39 23.98
CA THR A 1133 -5.49 -13.89 23.93
C THR A 1133 -4.46 -14.99 23.63
N LYS A 1134 -3.20 -14.60 23.40
CA LYS A 1134 -2.07 -15.52 23.18
C LYS A 1134 -1.25 -15.65 24.45
N PHE A 1135 -0.78 -16.87 24.70
CA PHE A 1135 0.33 -17.19 25.58
C PHE A 1135 1.54 -16.27 25.31
N SER A 1136 1.82 -15.34 26.23
CA SER A 1136 2.97 -14.42 26.19
C SER A 1136 4.09 -14.84 27.17
N ASP A 1137 5.14 -14.03 27.27
CA ASP A 1137 6.12 -14.18 28.35
C ASP A 1137 5.52 -13.78 29.72
N ASP A 1138 4.52 -12.89 29.73
CA ASP A 1138 3.75 -12.54 30.94
C ASP A 1138 2.92 -13.73 31.45
N ASP A 1139 2.31 -14.51 30.54
CA ASP A 1139 1.59 -15.75 30.91
C ASP A 1139 2.54 -16.81 31.50
N LEU A 1140 3.81 -16.85 31.06
CA LEU A 1140 4.82 -17.73 31.65
C LEU A 1140 5.20 -17.29 33.06
N ASP A 1141 5.45 -16.00 33.30
CA ASP A 1141 5.72 -15.52 34.65
C ASP A 1141 4.48 -15.61 35.56
N ALA A 1142 3.25 -15.48 35.04
CA ALA A 1142 2.02 -15.76 35.76
C ALA A 1142 1.87 -17.22 36.20
N LEU A 1143 2.31 -18.18 35.35
CA LEU A 1143 2.32 -19.61 35.70
C LEU A 1143 3.42 -20.00 36.69
N PHE A 1144 4.45 -19.17 36.86
CA PHE A 1144 5.48 -19.32 37.90
C PHE A 1144 5.34 -18.32 39.05
N ALA A 1145 4.20 -17.65 39.20
CA ALA A 1145 3.90 -16.79 40.33
C ALA A 1145 3.96 -17.57 41.67
N PRO A 1146 4.45 -16.95 42.77
CA PRO A 1146 4.48 -17.58 44.09
C PRO A 1146 3.07 -17.77 44.65
N MET A 1147 2.88 -18.81 45.47
CA MET A 1147 1.63 -19.01 46.19
C MET A 1147 1.33 -17.81 47.11
N PRO A 1148 0.09 -17.27 47.12
CA PRO A 1148 -0.29 -16.18 48.01
C PRO A 1148 -0.08 -16.56 49.48
N GLU A 1149 0.33 -15.61 50.31
CA GLU A 1149 0.43 -15.82 51.76
C GLU A 1149 -0.96 -16.16 52.33
N ILE A 1150 -1.03 -17.17 53.19
CA ILE A 1150 -2.25 -17.50 53.92
C ILE A 1150 -2.42 -16.41 54.99
N GLU A 1151 -3.44 -15.57 54.86
CA GLU A 1151 -3.78 -14.60 55.91
C GLU A 1151 -4.15 -15.37 57.18
N GLY A 1152 -3.27 -15.30 58.18
CA GLY A 1152 -3.35 -16.13 59.37
C GLY A 1152 -4.58 -15.84 60.23
N GLY A 1153 -5.59 -16.70 60.13
CA GLY A 1153 -6.61 -16.85 61.16
C GLY A 1153 -5.98 -17.15 62.52
N ARG A 1154 -6.51 -16.54 63.59
CA ARG A 1154 -6.08 -16.74 64.98
C ARG A 1154 -6.93 -17.78 65.70
#